data_AF-A0A108UD39-F1
#
_entry.id   AF-A0A108UD39-F1
#
_cell.length_a   1.000
_cell.length_b   1.000
_cell.length_c   1.000
_cell.angle_alpha   90.00
_cell.angle_beta   90.00
_cell.angle_gamma   90.00
#
_symmetry.space_group_name_H-M   'P 1'
#
loop_
_entity.id
_entity.type
_entity.pdbx_description
1 polymer ?
#
loop_
_entity_poly.entity_id
_entity_poly.type
_entity_poly.pdbx_seq_one_letter_code
_entity_poly.pdbx_strand_id
1 'polypeptide(L)'
;MNAQKGKRSFFDQKHRMECVAALKVVDEVFFEDSLERKDQYIREHGADLLVMGDDWRGKFDWVSCEVVYLPRTPGISSTEVKLELGGRFKCKRVLFGDTYIRKHYDCALSLVNELTAANIAPIFSTGQTLPSGVDCDCLVYFNLPVSAPAGEYASKPRVLIDHGASHLKWFLSNPARFDFFDVIVTAGPDHTNALLTFFSDIGGSYGKVRSAGFIKSGQLLQPPSLSREQIALKYALDPARPIILFAPTWHISNNPDMAAAILEIAKIENHVALLHPETAHLDVSRLNVAPNESGVVSELLKHADCVVSDLSSTIYEAAALGRPVVQLLLREYSDNNAVVYDFPYAAGTAELFCGGLPTRPDGVARAVDRVLAGDEHVAVALQRMRNRIMRGTRIEAGSVKAVATEIARACDMAQERSLPELRAQRKTESSYSAAHQNLFFSRNRLIAQKGGRFKGVNESSSREAIECALAAVDWVELDFSRCADGVVVAQSGTESKYGFEQAFISTSTEQFLRSRFEGGLTPIAVENAIELCARKGRALVCGISSDRDYEFIISHLASMSRSAGLINQVVVKCYSVENFNAALRAGFSRAILSVENRYANDPLGSEAFDFIDTCLMINSHCVVGIDIPYKNPSMALSCLDDPRTIGLYATWKRVYVHGAPPKEYGRILNQNFGVFAHGYSAVHDFSNKPRNFHWPTYLFLHPDVAKAGLANPVGATLHYLIYGAKEGRATRYSAPADFLHGTYLDLNPGLRDAGIGGEHSAKAHWTKYGAMENRRYRR
;
A
#
# COMPACT_ATOMS: atom_id res chain seq x y z
N MET A 1 -22.02 43.60 -45.83
CA MET A 1 -23.15 43.50 -44.85
C MET A 1 -22.76 43.20 -43.40
N ASN A 2 -22.16 42.06 -43.03
CA ASN A 2 -21.85 41.76 -41.61
C ASN A 2 -20.81 42.72 -40.99
N ALA A 3 -19.78 43.08 -41.75
CA ALA A 3 -18.77 44.05 -41.33
C ALA A 3 -19.35 45.45 -41.04
N GLN A 4 -20.35 45.89 -41.81
CA GLN A 4 -21.08 47.15 -41.57
C GLN A 4 -21.89 47.12 -40.27
N LYS A 5 -22.24 45.93 -39.76
CA LYS A 5 -22.91 45.73 -38.48
C LYS A 5 -21.92 45.46 -37.33
N GLY A 6 -20.61 45.66 -37.54
CA GLY A 6 -19.55 45.37 -36.57
C GLY A 6 -19.37 43.88 -36.24
N LYS A 7 -19.94 42.98 -37.05
CA LYS A 7 -19.91 41.53 -36.80
C LYS A 7 -18.87 40.86 -37.70
N ARG A 8 -18.03 40.01 -37.12
CA ARG A 8 -17.07 39.17 -37.84
C ARG A 8 -17.62 37.75 -37.98
N SER A 9 -17.65 37.22 -39.19
CA SER A 9 -18.03 35.82 -39.46
C SER A 9 -16.84 34.90 -39.18
N PHE A 10 -17.10 33.70 -38.67
CA PHE A 10 -16.06 32.71 -38.35
C PHE A 10 -15.41 32.14 -39.62
N PHE A 11 -16.21 31.79 -40.62
CA PHE A 11 -15.76 31.42 -41.96
C PHE A 11 -15.70 32.65 -42.87
N ASP A 12 -14.67 32.73 -43.70
CA ASP A 12 -14.55 33.77 -44.72
C ASP A 12 -15.57 33.58 -45.84
N GLN A 13 -15.70 34.58 -46.70
CA GLN A 13 -16.73 34.60 -47.74
C GLN A 13 -16.58 33.45 -48.73
N LYS A 14 -15.33 33.12 -49.11
CA LYS A 14 -15.03 32.06 -50.07
C LYS A 14 -15.44 30.70 -49.51
N HIS A 15 -15.08 30.41 -48.26
CA HIS A 15 -15.40 29.15 -47.63
C HIS A 15 -16.91 28.96 -47.44
N ARG A 16 -17.64 30.04 -47.13
CA ARG A 16 -19.10 29.99 -47.04
C ARG A 16 -19.76 29.67 -48.38
N MET A 17 -19.21 30.20 -49.49
CA MET A 17 -19.69 29.84 -50.84
C MET A 17 -19.44 28.37 -51.15
N GLU A 18 -18.26 27.85 -50.80
CA GLU A 18 -17.92 26.42 -50.95
C GLU A 18 -18.91 25.53 -50.18
N CYS A 19 -19.26 25.90 -48.94
CA CYS A 19 -20.23 25.15 -48.15
C CYS A 19 -21.63 25.12 -48.79
N VAL A 20 -22.09 26.22 -49.37
CA VAL A 20 -23.41 26.29 -50.02
C VAL A 20 -23.39 25.54 -51.36
N ALA A 21 -22.32 25.67 -52.14
CA ALA A 21 -22.16 24.98 -53.42
C ALA A 21 -22.06 23.46 -53.27
N ALA A 22 -21.65 22.97 -52.09
CA ALA A 22 -21.61 21.53 -51.79
C ALA A 22 -23.00 20.92 -51.52
N LEU A 23 -24.05 21.73 -51.39
CA LEU A 23 -25.41 21.22 -51.19
C LEU A 23 -25.91 20.59 -52.50
N LYS A 24 -26.39 19.35 -52.43
CA LYS A 24 -26.84 18.56 -53.59
C LYS A 24 -27.91 19.24 -54.46
N VAL A 25 -28.67 20.19 -53.90
CA VAL A 25 -29.76 20.90 -54.56
C VAL A 25 -29.37 22.29 -55.07
N VAL A 26 -28.07 22.62 -55.04
CA VAL A 26 -27.54 23.91 -55.45
C VAL A 26 -26.70 23.72 -56.70
N ASP A 27 -27.12 24.32 -57.80
CA ASP A 27 -26.40 24.27 -59.08
C ASP A 27 -25.35 25.40 -59.22
N GLU A 28 -25.63 26.58 -58.65
CA GLU A 28 -24.75 27.75 -58.72
C GLU A 28 -24.78 28.57 -57.41
N VAL A 29 -23.64 29.15 -57.05
CA VAL A 29 -23.51 30.10 -55.94
C VAL A 29 -22.70 31.30 -56.39
N PHE A 30 -23.27 32.49 -56.27
CA PHE A 30 -22.60 33.75 -56.53
C PHE A 30 -22.61 34.68 -55.31
N PHE A 31 -21.81 35.74 -55.39
CA PHE A 31 -21.74 36.73 -54.34
C PHE A 31 -22.79 37.82 -54.55
N GLU A 32 -23.56 38.10 -53.51
CA GLU A 32 -24.48 39.23 -53.48
C GLU A 32 -23.81 40.41 -52.76
N ASP A 33 -23.51 41.47 -53.50
CA ASP A 33 -22.84 42.66 -52.95
C ASP A 33 -23.80 43.53 -52.12
N SER A 34 -25.09 43.52 -52.47
CA SER A 34 -26.10 44.44 -51.92
C SER A 34 -27.51 43.86 -52.08
N LEU A 35 -28.33 43.98 -51.03
CA LEU A 35 -29.74 43.56 -51.05
C LEU A 35 -30.61 44.49 -51.91
N GLU A 36 -30.18 45.73 -52.11
CA GLU A 36 -30.87 46.72 -52.92
C GLU A 36 -30.80 46.37 -54.43
N ARG A 37 -29.83 45.55 -54.82
CA ARG A 37 -29.66 45.06 -56.20
C ARG A 37 -30.37 43.72 -56.46
N LYS A 38 -31.20 43.23 -55.52
CA LYS A 38 -31.84 41.91 -55.61
C LYS A 38 -32.55 41.65 -56.93
N ASP A 39 -33.33 42.63 -57.39
CA ASP A 39 -34.09 42.53 -58.64
C ASP A 39 -33.19 42.45 -59.89
N GLN A 40 -32.03 43.13 -59.85
CA GLN A 40 -31.03 43.02 -60.91
C GLN A 40 -30.50 41.58 -60.99
N TYR A 41 -30.11 40.98 -59.85
CA TYR A 41 -29.61 39.61 -59.81
C TYR A 41 -30.68 38.60 -60.26
N ILE A 42 -31.93 38.80 -59.86
CA ILE A 42 -33.07 37.96 -60.29
C ILE A 42 -33.20 37.96 -61.82
N ARG A 43 -33.10 39.13 -62.47
CA ARG A 43 -33.18 39.24 -63.92
C ARG A 43 -31.96 38.67 -64.63
N GLU A 44 -30.75 38.94 -64.10
CA GLU A 44 -29.50 38.45 -64.67
C GLU A 44 -29.41 36.93 -64.67
N HIS A 45 -29.89 36.28 -63.60
CA HIS A 45 -29.87 34.82 -63.45
C HIS A 45 -31.20 34.14 -63.83
N GLY A 46 -32.20 34.90 -64.30
CA GLY A 46 -33.48 34.36 -64.76
C GLY A 46 -34.29 33.62 -63.69
N ALA A 47 -34.33 34.13 -62.45
CA ALA A 47 -35.00 33.46 -61.35
C ALA A 47 -36.53 33.65 -61.39
N ASP A 48 -37.28 32.54 -61.40
CA ASP A 48 -38.75 32.56 -61.34
C ASP A 48 -39.30 32.76 -59.91
N LEU A 49 -38.52 32.39 -58.89
CA LEU A 49 -38.91 32.41 -57.49
C LEU A 49 -37.75 32.84 -56.58
N LEU A 50 -37.98 33.82 -55.71
CA LEU A 50 -37.09 34.20 -54.62
C LEU A 50 -37.61 33.63 -53.30
N VAL A 51 -36.78 32.86 -52.60
CA VAL A 51 -37.10 32.32 -51.27
C VAL A 51 -36.30 33.04 -50.18
N MET A 52 -36.98 33.56 -49.16
CA MET A 52 -36.37 34.28 -48.04
C MET A 52 -36.91 33.78 -46.70
N GLY A 53 -36.19 34.05 -45.60
CA GLY A 53 -36.73 33.84 -44.25
C GLY A 53 -37.87 34.82 -43.95
N ASP A 54 -38.84 34.39 -43.12
CA ASP A 54 -39.99 35.20 -42.70
C ASP A 54 -39.64 36.47 -41.92
N ASP A 55 -38.41 36.57 -41.40
CA ASP A 55 -37.85 37.80 -40.83
C ASP A 55 -37.66 38.94 -41.85
N TRP A 56 -37.80 38.64 -43.15
CA TRP A 56 -37.80 39.61 -44.24
C TRP A 56 -39.16 39.81 -44.91
N ARG A 57 -40.25 39.29 -44.33
CA ARG A 57 -41.60 39.37 -44.91
C ARG A 57 -41.97 40.81 -45.29
N GLY A 58 -42.40 41.02 -46.54
CA GLY A 58 -42.79 42.32 -47.08
C GLY A 58 -41.62 43.21 -47.53
N LYS A 59 -40.36 42.78 -47.39
CA LYS A 59 -39.18 43.61 -47.72
C LYS A 59 -38.66 43.41 -49.14
N PHE A 60 -39.00 42.31 -49.80
CA PHE A 60 -38.56 42.00 -51.16
C PHE A 60 -39.70 41.93 -52.17
N ASP A 61 -40.92 42.30 -51.78
CA ASP A 61 -42.13 42.23 -52.61
C ASP A 61 -42.10 43.21 -53.81
N TRP A 62 -41.03 43.99 -53.96
CA TRP A 62 -40.76 44.89 -55.08
C TRP A 62 -39.97 44.24 -56.23
N VAL A 63 -39.45 43.03 -56.05
CA VAL A 63 -38.68 42.31 -57.09
C VAL A 63 -39.62 41.72 -58.16
N SER A 64 -39.08 41.43 -59.34
CA SER A 64 -39.85 41.05 -60.52
C SER A 64 -40.35 39.62 -60.55
N CYS A 65 -39.99 38.78 -59.58
CA CYS A 65 -40.39 37.37 -59.50
C CYS A 65 -41.24 37.07 -58.25
N GLU A 66 -41.80 35.87 -58.15
CA GLU A 66 -42.58 35.46 -56.97
C GLU A 66 -41.67 35.41 -55.73
N VAL A 67 -42.15 35.86 -54.58
CA VAL A 67 -41.39 35.83 -53.32
C VAL A 67 -42.10 34.95 -52.29
N VAL A 68 -41.42 33.89 -51.84
CA VAL A 68 -41.91 32.99 -50.80
C VAL A 68 -41.10 33.16 -49.52
N TYR A 69 -41.79 33.43 -48.41
CA TYR A 69 -41.19 33.58 -47.09
C TYR A 69 -41.36 32.32 -46.25
N LEU A 70 -40.25 31.68 -45.89
CA LEU A 70 -40.24 30.46 -45.08
C LEU A 70 -40.17 30.79 -43.57
N PRO A 71 -41.00 30.15 -42.72
CA PRO A 71 -40.91 30.33 -41.28
C PRO A 71 -39.55 29.84 -40.75
N ARG A 72 -39.03 30.49 -39.70
CA ARG A 72 -37.81 30.01 -39.04
C ARG A 72 -37.94 28.57 -38.56
N THR A 73 -36.88 27.79 -38.78
CA THR A 73 -36.73 26.45 -38.19
C THR A 73 -36.73 26.55 -36.66
N PRO A 74 -37.72 25.99 -35.95
CA PRO A 74 -37.75 26.00 -34.49
C PRO A 74 -36.53 25.26 -33.91
N GLY A 75 -35.88 25.83 -32.88
CA GLY A 75 -34.80 25.16 -32.13
C GLY A 75 -33.37 25.36 -32.64
N ILE A 76 -33.11 26.19 -33.65
CA ILE A 76 -31.74 26.49 -34.13
C ILE A 76 -31.38 27.96 -33.84
N SER A 77 -30.90 28.26 -32.62
CA SER A 77 -30.40 29.58 -32.24
C SER A 77 -28.87 29.61 -32.25
N SER A 78 -28.29 30.38 -33.18
CA SER A 78 -26.84 30.60 -33.22
C SER A 78 -26.27 31.25 -31.95
N THR A 79 -27.10 31.89 -31.13
CA THR A 79 -26.70 32.49 -29.85
C THR A 79 -26.64 31.43 -28.74
N GLU A 80 -27.60 30.51 -28.68
CA GLU A 80 -27.58 29.40 -27.71
C GLU A 80 -26.40 28.46 -27.98
N VAL A 81 -26.18 28.10 -29.26
CA VAL A 81 -25.02 27.28 -29.66
C VAL A 81 -23.70 27.95 -29.27
N LYS A 82 -23.59 29.29 -29.39
CA LYS A 82 -22.39 30.04 -28.96
C LYS A 82 -22.21 30.07 -27.44
N LEU A 83 -23.30 30.17 -26.68
CA LEU A 83 -23.27 30.14 -25.22
C LEU A 83 -22.89 28.74 -24.71
N GLU A 84 -23.44 27.68 -25.30
CA GLU A 84 -23.07 26.29 -24.99
C GLU A 84 -21.61 25.97 -25.38
N LEU A 85 -21.16 26.42 -26.55
CA LEU A 85 -19.75 26.30 -26.95
C LEU A 85 -18.84 27.09 -26.00
N GLY A 86 -19.21 28.34 -25.65
CA GLY A 86 -18.45 29.17 -24.72
C GLY A 86 -18.30 28.57 -23.32
N GLY A 87 -19.35 27.89 -22.83
CA GLY A 87 -19.29 27.13 -21.57
C GLY A 87 -18.27 25.99 -21.59
N ARG A 88 -18.13 25.29 -22.72
CA ARG A 88 -17.13 24.22 -22.91
C ARG A 88 -15.68 24.70 -22.99
N PHE A 89 -15.45 25.98 -23.31
CA PHE A 89 -14.11 26.58 -23.38
C PHE A 89 -13.74 27.42 -22.16
N LYS A 90 -14.62 27.54 -21.16
CA LYS A 90 -14.33 28.29 -19.93
C LYS A 90 -13.16 27.63 -19.18
N CYS A 91 -12.11 28.41 -18.94
CA CYS A 91 -10.97 27.97 -18.15
C CYS A 91 -11.44 27.61 -16.74
N LYS A 92 -11.13 26.38 -16.31
CA LYS A 92 -11.40 25.91 -14.95
C LYS A 92 -10.36 26.52 -14.01
N ARG A 93 -10.71 26.78 -12.76
CA ARG A 93 -9.83 27.40 -11.76
C ARG A 93 -9.69 26.46 -10.58
N VAL A 94 -8.47 26.18 -10.17
CA VAL A 94 -8.19 25.25 -9.07
C VAL A 94 -7.39 25.97 -8.02
N LEU A 95 -7.92 26.03 -6.81
CA LEU A 95 -7.22 26.63 -5.67
C LEU A 95 -6.51 25.54 -4.88
N PHE A 96 -5.20 25.66 -4.74
CA PHE A 96 -4.41 24.81 -3.85
C PHE A 96 -4.65 25.25 -2.40
N GLY A 97 -5.32 24.39 -1.63
CA GLY A 97 -5.84 24.71 -0.31
C GLY A 97 -4.91 24.42 0.87
N ASP A 98 -3.72 23.84 0.63
CA ASP A 98 -2.71 23.63 1.67
C ASP A 98 -2.20 24.96 2.23
N THR A 99 -2.56 25.28 3.47
CA THR A 99 -2.18 26.52 4.17
C THR A 99 -0.69 26.61 4.51
N TYR A 100 0.07 25.54 4.25
CA TYR A 100 1.53 25.50 4.32
C TYR A 100 2.11 24.76 3.09
N ILE A 101 1.88 25.30 1.90
CA ILE A 101 2.29 24.67 0.63
C ILE A 101 3.80 24.41 0.52
N ARG A 102 4.66 25.09 1.30
CA ARG A 102 6.12 24.90 1.25
C ARG A 102 6.55 23.43 1.30
N LYS A 103 5.84 22.58 2.05
CA LYS A 103 6.13 21.13 2.15
C LYS A 103 5.76 20.33 0.89
N HIS A 104 4.84 20.83 0.06
CA HIS A 104 4.31 20.13 -1.13
C HIS A 104 4.51 20.93 -2.41
N TYR A 105 5.36 21.97 -2.36
CA TYR A 105 5.53 22.91 -3.45
C TYR A 105 6.01 22.22 -4.73
N ASP A 106 6.94 21.27 -4.61
CA ASP A 106 7.45 20.46 -5.73
C ASP A 106 6.35 19.65 -6.41
N CYS A 107 5.48 19.02 -5.61
CA CYS A 107 4.35 18.26 -6.11
C CYS A 107 3.36 19.17 -6.84
N ALA A 108 3.12 20.37 -6.30
CA ALA A 108 2.21 21.35 -6.88
C ALA A 108 2.75 21.95 -8.18
N LEU A 109 4.03 22.33 -8.21
CA LEU A 109 4.71 22.84 -9.41
C LEU A 109 4.76 21.79 -10.53
N SER A 110 4.93 20.52 -10.19
CA SER A 110 4.93 19.42 -11.17
C SER A 110 3.63 19.38 -12.00
N LEU A 111 2.51 19.86 -11.47
CA LEU A 111 1.21 19.86 -12.16
C LEU A 111 0.97 21.06 -13.07
N VAL A 112 1.69 22.18 -12.91
CA VAL A 112 1.31 23.48 -13.49
C VAL A 112 1.17 23.42 -15.01
N ASN A 113 2.13 22.79 -15.68
CA ASN A 113 2.13 22.67 -17.14
C ASN A 113 0.96 21.80 -17.65
N GLU A 114 0.71 20.66 -17.00
CA GLU A 114 -0.37 19.75 -17.37
C GLU A 114 -1.76 20.34 -17.08
N LEU A 115 -1.91 21.07 -15.97
CA LEU A 115 -3.13 21.81 -15.66
C LEU A 115 -3.40 22.89 -16.73
N THR A 116 -2.36 23.66 -17.09
CA THR A 116 -2.48 24.71 -18.11
C THR A 116 -2.86 24.11 -19.48
N ALA A 117 -2.22 23.00 -19.86
CA ALA A 117 -2.55 22.27 -21.08
C ALA A 117 -3.99 21.70 -21.07
N ALA A 118 -4.53 21.38 -19.89
CA ALA A 118 -5.91 20.95 -19.68
C ALA A 118 -6.92 22.12 -19.58
N ASN A 119 -6.51 23.36 -19.90
CA ASN A 119 -7.31 24.58 -19.73
C ASN A 119 -7.77 24.82 -18.27
N ILE A 120 -6.88 24.53 -17.33
CA ILE A 120 -7.06 24.73 -15.89
C ILE A 120 -6.03 25.75 -15.39
N ALA A 121 -6.51 26.81 -14.75
CA ALA A 121 -5.71 27.82 -14.07
C ALA A 121 -5.46 27.40 -12.60
N PRO A 122 -4.22 27.00 -12.23
CA PRO A 122 -3.87 26.78 -10.83
C PRO A 122 -3.71 28.11 -10.08
N ILE A 123 -4.24 28.17 -8.86
CA ILE A 123 -4.16 29.32 -7.97
C ILE A 123 -3.44 28.90 -6.70
N PHE A 124 -2.37 29.61 -6.36
CA PHE A 124 -1.55 29.38 -5.17
C PHE A 124 -1.73 30.52 -4.17
N SER A 125 -1.80 30.19 -2.88
CA SER A 125 -1.81 31.16 -1.79
C SER A 125 -0.59 30.96 -0.89
N THR A 126 -0.01 32.06 -0.41
CA THR A 126 1.06 32.06 0.60
C THR A 126 0.51 32.27 2.02
N GLY A 127 -0.79 32.52 2.16
CA GLY A 127 -1.45 32.78 3.44
C GLY A 127 -1.69 31.50 4.26
N GLN A 128 -1.79 31.67 5.58
CA GLN A 128 -2.13 30.59 6.51
C GLN A 128 -3.62 30.20 6.49
N THR A 129 -4.43 30.92 5.70
CA THR A 129 -5.87 30.68 5.49
C THR A 129 -6.21 30.81 4.01
N LEU A 130 -7.36 30.25 3.60
CA LEU A 130 -7.86 30.45 2.24
C LEU A 130 -8.17 31.94 1.98
N PRO A 131 -7.77 32.50 0.82
CA PRO A 131 -8.03 33.90 0.48
C PRO A 131 -9.54 34.15 0.28
N SER A 132 -10.06 35.32 0.61
CA SER A 132 -11.47 35.66 0.34
C SER A 132 -11.66 36.21 -1.08
N GLY A 133 -12.79 35.89 -1.72
CA GLY A 133 -13.19 36.45 -3.02
C GLY A 133 -12.51 35.81 -4.22
N VAL A 134 -11.88 34.63 -4.05
CA VAL A 134 -11.24 33.91 -5.15
C VAL A 134 -12.17 32.82 -5.62
N ASP A 135 -12.83 33.04 -6.75
CA ASP A 135 -13.72 32.03 -7.33
C ASP A 135 -12.91 30.90 -7.97
N CYS A 136 -13.08 29.68 -7.45
CA CYS A 136 -12.49 28.45 -7.96
C CYS A 136 -13.57 27.39 -8.23
N ASP A 137 -13.27 26.44 -9.10
CA ASP A 137 -14.15 25.33 -9.44
C ASP A 137 -13.90 24.11 -8.53
N CYS A 138 -12.70 23.95 -7.98
CA CYS A 138 -12.40 22.99 -6.91
C CYS A 138 -11.23 23.41 -6.01
N LEU A 139 -11.06 22.68 -4.90
CA LEU A 139 -9.94 22.79 -3.98
C LEU A 139 -9.05 21.55 -4.10
N VAL A 140 -7.75 21.74 -4.27
CA VAL A 140 -6.75 20.66 -4.30
C VAL A 140 -5.89 20.69 -3.04
N TYR A 141 -5.68 19.51 -2.46
CA TYR A 141 -4.92 19.31 -1.24
C TYR A 141 -3.92 18.15 -1.39
N PHE A 142 -2.82 18.21 -0.66
CA PHE A 142 -1.90 17.09 -0.43
C PHE A 142 -2.06 16.51 0.98
N ASN A 143 -2.66 17.26 1.92
CA ASN A 143 -2.92 16.82 3.28
C ASN A 143 -4.28 17.33 3.80
N LEU A 144 -4.77 16.75 4.91
CA LEU A 144 -5.96 17.26 5.58
C LEU A 144 -5.66 18.66 6.14
N PRO A 145 -6.43 19.71 5.78
CA PRO A 145 -6.21 21.04 6.32
C PRO A 145 -6.55 21.09 7.82
N VAL A 146 -5.88 21.99 8.54
CA VAL A 146 -6.12 22.23 9.99
C VAL A 146 -7.57 22.66 10.25
N SER A 147 -8.12 23.47 9.36
CA SER A 147 -9.48 23.98 9.42
C SER A 147 -10.20 23.67 8.11
N ALA A 148 -11.48 23.29 8.21
CA ALA A 148 -12.31 23.09 7.02
C ALA A 148 -12.52 24.42 6.26
N PRO A 149 -12.62 24.38 4.91
CA PRO A 149 -12.96 25.54 4.11
C PRO A 149 -14.32 26.11 4.53
N ALA A 150 -14.38 27.43 4.72
CA ALA A 150 -15.59 28.16 5.12
C ALA A 150 -16.10 29.07 3.98
N GLY A 151 -17.32 29.60 4.14
CA GLY A 151 -17.91 30.56 3.20
C GLY A 151 -18.09 29.98 1.80
N GLU A 152 -17.66 30.72 0.78
CA GLU A 152 -17.78 30.37 -0.65
C GLU A 152 -17.09 29.06 -1.05
N TYR A 153 -16.14 28.59 -0.24
CA TYR A 153 -15.39 27.35 -0.47
C TYR A 153 -16.04 26.10 0.11
N ALA A 154 -16.97 26.24 1.06
CA ALA A 154 -17.54 25.10 1.80
C ALA A 154 -18.28 24.11 0.87
N SER A 155 -18.86 24.63 -0.22
CA SER A 155 -19.58 23.87 -1.23
C SER A 155 -18.70 23.40 -2.39
N LYS A 156 -17.41 23.75 -2.45
CA LYS A 156 -16.54 23.35 -3.56
C LYS A 156 -16.09 21.88 -3.42
N PRO A 157 -15.90 21.14 -4.54
CA PRO A 157 -15.29 19.81 -4.52
C PRO A 157 -13.89 19.85 -3.91
N ARG A 158 -13.57 18.85 -3.07
CA ARG A 158 -12.28 18.71 -2.38
C ARG A 158 -11.52 17.51 -2.95
N VAL A 159 -10.37 17.75 -3.55
CA VAL A 159 -9.51 16.73 -4.17
C VAL A 159 -8.26 16.54 -3.33
N LEU A 160 -7.97 15.31 -2.91
CA LEU A 160 -6.70 14.92 -2.32
C LEU A 160 -5.81 14.28 -3.39
N ILE A 161 -4.56 14.71 -3.48
CA ILE A 161 -3.55 14.09 -4.34
C ILE A 161 -2.53 13.36 -3.48
N ASP A 162 -2.40 12.06 -3.69
CA ASP A 162 -1.37 11.24 -3.08
C ASP A 162 0.00 11.51 -3.71
N HIS A 163 0.90 12.03 -2.89
CA HIS A 163 2.31 12.25 -3.21
C HIS A 163 3.23 11.01 -3.05
N GLY A 164 2.67 9.79 -2.94
CA GLY A 164 3.46 8.55 -3.11
C GLY A 164 3.83 7.80 -1.83
N ALA A 165 3.26 8.16 -0.68
CA ALA A 165 3.49 7.49 0.61
C ALA A 165 2.23 6.84 1.20
N SER A 166 1.11 6.91 0.49
CA SER A 166 -0.22 6.52 0.97
C SER A 166 -0.35 5.08 1.47
N HIS A 167 0.25 4.13 0.75
CA HIS A 167 0.22 2.71 1.11
C HIS A 167 1.27 2.32 2.14
N LEU A 168 2.17 3.25 2.52
CA LEU A 168 3.19 3.01 3.53
C LEU A 168 2.78 3.49 4.93
N LYS A 169 1.86 4.46 5.01
CA LYS A 169 1.62 5.22 6.23
C LYS A 169 0.15 5.22 6.64
N TRP A 170 -0.11 4.86 7.90
CA TRP A 170 -1.45 4.80 8.51
C TRP A 170 -2.21 6.13 8.52
N PHE A 171 -1.58 7.28 8.29
CA PHE A 171 -2.31 8.55 8.39
C PHE A 171 -3.45 8.69 7.36
N LEU A 172 -3.45 7.88 6.30
CA LEU A 172 -4.55 7.79 5.36
C LEU A 172 -5.70 6.88 5.80
N SER A 173 -5.49 6.00 6.77
CA SER A 173 -6.57 5.23 7.43
C SER A 173 -7.30 6.05 8.50
N ASN A 174 -7.46 7.35 8.24
CA ASN A 174 -8.21 8.28 9.06
C ASN A 174 -9.59 8.53 8.41
N PRO A 175 -10.72 8.11 9.03
CA PRO A 175 -12.05 8.28 8.48
C PRO A 175 -12.41 9.74 8.24
N ALA A 176 -12.05 10.63 9.18
CA ALA A 176 -12.30 12.06 9.03
C ALA A 176 -11.55 12.62 7.82
N ARG A 177 -10.33 12.13 7.55
CA ARG A 177 -9.59 12.47 6.33
C ARG A 177 -10.29 11.92 5.10
N PHE A 178 -10.62 10.62 5.10
CA PHE A 178 -11.28 9.99 3.97
C PHE A 178 -12.56 10.75 3.63
N ASP A 179 -13.48 10.91 4.58
CA ASP A 179 -14.78 11.59 4.45
C ASP A 179 -14.67 13.07 4.06
N PHE A 180 -13.59 13.74 4.47
CA PHE A 180 -13.33 15.11 4.10
C PHE A 180 -13.04 15.29 2.60
N PHE A 181 -12.55 14.30 1.88
CA PHE A 181 -12.30 14.47 0.44
C PHE A 181 -13.44 13.91 -0.40
N ASP A 182 -13.79 14.64 -1.46
CA ASP A 182 -14.82 14.21 -2.41
C ASP A 182 -14.20 13.30 -3.50
N VAL A 183 -12.92 13.54 -3.82
CA VAL A 183 -12.07 12.72 -4.71
C VAL A 183 -10.69 12.53 -4.08
N ILE A 184 -10.15 11.32 -4.15
CA ILE A 184 -8.79 10.97 -3.72
C ILE A 184 -8.06 10.35 -4.91
N VAL A 185 -7.02 11.03 -5.39
CA VAL A 185 -6.19 10.58 -6.51
C VAL A 185 -4.95 9.89 -5.95
N THR A 186 -4.77 8.61 -6.27
CA THR A 186 -3.67 7.77 -5.77
C THR A 186 -2.58 7.57 -6.83
N ALA A 187 -1.37 7.22 -6.37
CA ALA A 187 -0.23 7.01 -7.28
C ALA A 187 -0.26 5.69 -8.06
N GLY A 188 -1.19 4.78 -7.77
CA GLY A 188 -1.27 3.49 -8.45
C GLY A 188 -2.31 2.52 -7.87
N PRO A 189 -2.46 1.34 -8.49
CA PRO A 189 -3.40 0.31 -8.04
C PRO A 189 -3.13 -0.15 -6.59
N ASP A 190 -1.88 -0.33 -6.17
CA ASP A 190 -1.59 -0.77 -4.79
C ASP A 190 -1.97 0.29 -3.76
N HIS A 191 -1.75 1.56 -4.11
CA HIS A 191 -2.14 2.70 -3.29
C HIS A 191 -3.67 2.79 -3.13
N THR A 192 -4.39 2.48 -4.21
CA THR A 192 -5.85 2.37 -4.21
C THR A 192 -6.31 1.23 -3.33
N ASN A 193 -5.76 0.03 -3.53
CA ASN A 193 -6.10 -1.17 -2.77
C ASN A 193 -5.85 -0.99 -1.27
N ALA A 194 -4.74 -0.34 -0.90
CA ALA A 194 -4.43 -0.04 0.49
C ALA A 194 -5.48 0.86 1.13
N LEU A 195 -5.89 1.93 0.45
CA LEU A 195 -6.93 2.83 0.97
C LEU A 195 -8.29 2.13 1.06
N LEU A 196 -8.67 1.38 0.02
CA LEU A 196 -9.95 0.66 -0.05
C LEU A 196 -10.05 -0.50 0.94
N THR A 197 -8.92 -1.01 1.44
CA THR A 197 -8.89 -1.98 2.54
C THR A 197 -9.43 -1.40 3.84
N PHE A 198 -9.23 -0.10 4.07
CA PHE A 198 -9.78 0.59 5.23
C PHE A 198 -11.16 1.18 4.99
N PHE A 199 -11.46 1.62 3.77
CA PHE A 199 -12.70 2.33 3.43
C PHE A 199 -13.28 1.82 2.12
N SER A 200 -14.36 1.04 2.21
CA SER A 200 -15.06 0.56 1.03
C SER A 200 -15.67 1.73 0.25
N ASP A 201 -15.39 1.82 -1.04
CA ASP A 201 -15.97 2.82 -1.95
C ASP A 201 -17.28 2.27 -2.54
N ILE A 202 -18.37 2.38 -1.78
CA ILE A 202 -19.71 1.98 -2.25
C ILE A 202 -20.30 3.16 -3.04
N GLY A 203 -20.10 3.22 -4.36
CA GLY A 203 -20.75 4.24 -5.17
C GLY A 203 -20.34 4.39 -6.64
N GLY A 204 -20.89 3.53 -7.52
CA GLY A 204 -21.10 3.82 -8.95
C GLY A 204 -19.86 4.12 -9.83
N SER A 205 -20.12 4.49 -11.08
CA SER A 205 -19.15 4.53 -12.21
C SER A 205 -17.97 5.52 -12.09
N TYR A 206 -17.87 6.33 -11.02
CA TYR A 206 -16.88 7.41 -10.86
C TYR A 206 -16.22 7.45 -9.46
N GLY A 207 -16.07 6.29 -8.80
CA GLY A 207 -15.57 6.08 -7.44
C GLY A 207 -14.66 7.16 -6.82
N LYS A 208 -14.81 7.39 -5.52
CA LYS A 208 -14.08 8.40 -4.74
C LYS A 208 -12.57 8.23 -4.85
N VAL A 209 -12.07 7.00 -4.87
CA VAL A 209 -10.63 6.70 -4.97
C VAL A 209 -10.26 6.41 -6.42
N ARG A 210 -9.32 7.18 -6.98
CA ARG A 210 -8.96 7.13 -8.40
C ARG A 210 -7.47 6.95 -8.60
N SER A 211 -7.08 5.90 -9.30
CA SER A 211 -5.68 5.62 -9.63
C SER A 211 -5.25 6.40 -10.88
N ALA A 212 -4.36 7.38 -10.73
CA ALA A 212 -3.89 8.22 -11.83
C ALA A 212 -2.39 8.09 -12.06
N GLY A 213 -1.57 8.28 -11.02
CA GLY A 213 -0.13 8.10 -11.12
C GLY A 213 0.68 8.95 -10.14
N PHE A 214 1.96 8.64 -10.06
CA PHE A 214 2.89 9.29 -9.14
C PHE A 214 3.15 10.73 -9.57
N ILE A 215 2.90 11.69 -8.68
CA ILE A 215 2.85 13.11 -9.04
C ILE A 215 4.19 13.69 -9.50
N LYS A 216 5.31 13.12 -9.04
CA LYS A 216 6.66 13.60 -9.38
C LYS A 216 7.25 12.92 -10.61
N SER A 217 6.51 12.06 -11.32
CA SER A 217 7.05 11.29 -12.47
C SER A 217 7.73 12.18 -13.50
N GLY A 218 7.15 13.36 -13.83
CA GLY A 218 7.72 14.28 -14.81
C GLY A 218 9.11 14.77 -14.42
N GLN A 219 9.28 15.25 -13.19
CA GLN A 219 10.57 15.72 -12.67
C GLN A 219 11.59 14.58 -12.51
N LEU A 220 11.11 13.42 -12.06
CA LEU A 220 11.93 12.26 -11.76
C LEU A 220 12.52 11.64 -13.03
N LEU A 221 11.71 11.48 -14.08
CA LEU A 221 12.09 10.78 -15.31
C LEU A 221 12.86 11.66 -16.30
N GLN A 222 12.95 12.97 -16.06
CA GLN A 222 13.80 13.86 -16.84
C GLN A 222 15.30 13.55 -16.60
N PRO A 223 16.17 13.80 -17.60
CA PRO A 223 17.62 13.76 -17.42
C PRO A 223 18.08 14.59 -16.20
N PRO A 224 19.23 14.25 -15.60
CA PRO A 224 19.79 15.07 -14.53
C PRO A 224 20.06 16.49 -15.02
N SER A 225 19.79 17.46 -14.17
CA SER A 225 20.00 18.89 -14.46
C SER A 225 21.46 19.30 -14.37
N LEU A 226 22.25 18.56 -13.59
CA LEU A 226 23.69 18.75 -13.42
C LEU A 226 24.44 17.49 -13.81
N SER A 227 25.67 17.65 -14.29
CA SER A 227 26.57 16.51 -14.49
C SER A 227 26.98 15.88 -13.16
N ARG A 228 27.45 14.64 -13.19
CA ARG A 228 27.94 13.95 -11.99
C ARG A 228 29.08 14.72 -11.33
N GLU A 229 29.98 15.30 -12.12
CA GLU A 229 31.11 16.13 -11.64
C GLU A 229 30.61 17.41 -10.96
N GLN A 230 29.58 18.05 -11.52
CA GLN A 230 28.98 19.25 -10.94
C GLN A 230 28.29 18.94 -9.61
N ILE A 231 27.55 17.82 -9.53
CA ILE A 231 26.93 17.35 -8.28
C ILE A 231 27.98 16.98 -7.26
N ALA A 232 29.04 16.29 -7.68
CA ALA A 232 30.11 15.88 -6.80
C ALA A 232 30.85 17.09 -6.24
N LEU A 233 31.16 18.08 -7.07
CA LEU A 233 31.74 19.35 -6.62
C LEU A 233 30.80 20.09 -5.64
N LYS A 234 29.51 20.16 -5.96
CA LYS A 234 28.51 20.88 -5.15
C LYS A 234 28.36 20.30 -3.73
N TYR A 235 28.46 18.98 -3.59
CA TYR A 235 28.24 18.28 -2.33
C TYR A 235 29.48 17.57 -1.78
N ALA A 236 30.68 18.00 -2.20
CA ALA A 236 31.95 17.44 -1.73
C ALA A 236 32.05 15.90 -1.84
N LEU A 237 31.62 15.35 -2.97
CA LEU A 237 31.70 13.93 -3.32
C LEU A 237 32.84 13.69 -4.32
N ASP A 238 33.23 12.43 -4.46
CA ASP A 238 34.11 11.94 -5.52
C ASP A 238 33.26 11.37 -6.68
N PRO A 239 33.29 11.97 -7.88
CA PRO A 239 32.51 11.49 -9.02
C PRO A 239 33.01 10.13 -9.55
N ALA A 240 34.25 9.72 -9.26
CA ALA A 240 34.82 8.45 -9.70
C ALA A 240 34.48 7.27 -8.78
N ARG A 241 33.88 7.54 -7.60
CA ARG A 241 33.48 6.52 -6.64
C ARG A 241 31.95 6.36 -6.61
N PRO A 242 31.44 5.21 -6.13
CA PRO A 242 30.00 5.05 -5.91
C PRO A 242 29.47 6.13 -4.95
N ILE A 243 28.37 6.79 -5.31
CA ILE A 243 27.70 7.81 -4.49
C ILE A 243 26.55 7.16 -3.73
N ILE A 244 26.58 7.27 -2.40
CA ILE A 244 25.55 6.70 -1.52
C ILE A 244 24.63 7.79 -1.01
N LEU A 245 23.35 7.74 -1.40
CA LEU A 245 22.35 8.69 -0.92
C LEU A 245 21.65 8.12 0.32
N PHE A 246 21.80 8.79 1.45
CA PHE A 246 21.07 8.50 2.67
C PHE A 246 19.88 9.45 2.81
N ALA A 247 18.66 8.94 2.62
CA ALA A 247 17.42 9.73 2.60
C ALA A 247 16.33 9.05 3.44
N PRO A 248 16.41 9.13 4.77
CA PRO A 248 15.45 8.48 5.66
C PRO A 248 14.23 9.41 5.92
N THR A 249 13.18 8.90 6.55
CA THR A 249 11.97 9.70 6.85
C THR A 249 12.20 10.80 7.89
N TRP A 250 11.28 11.77 7.98
CA TRP A 250 11.40 12.90 8.90
C TRP A 250 11.12 12.56 10.38
N HIS A 251 10.34 11.52 10.66
CA HIS A 251 9.86 11.21 12.01
C HIS A 251 10.90 10.48 12.86
N ILE A 252 12.17 10.63 12.49
CA ILE A 252 13.24 10.08 13.26
C ILE A 252 13.51 11.06 14.40
N SER A 253 12.74 10.89 15.48
CA SER A 253 13.18 11.25 16.83
C SER A 253 14.59 10.67 17.06
N ASN A 254 15.30 11.05 18.13
CA ASN A 254 16.64 10.51 18.43
C ASN A 254 16.65 9.00 18.76
N ASN A 255 15.97 8.16 17.98
CA ASN A 255 15.81 6.74 18.14
C ASN A 255 17.21 6.10 18.09
N PRO A 256 17.57 5.27 19.08
CA PRO A 256 18.86 4.58 19.10
C PRO A 256 19.17 3.79 17.82
N ASP A 257 18.15 3.30 17.11
CA ASP A 257 18.33 2.63 15.82
C ASP A 257 18.79 3.58 14.72
N MET A 258 18.27 4.80 14.65
CA MET A 258 18.76 5.75 13.66
C MET A 258 20.14 6.27 14.03
N ALA A 259 20.41 6.52 15.30
CA ALA A 259 21.75 6.87 15.74
C ALA A 259 22.77 5.79 15.32
N ALA A 260 22.43 4.51 15.48
CA ALA A 260 23.25 3.41 14.98
C ALA A 260 23.39 3.42 13.45
N ALA A 261 22.31 3.66 12.70
CA ALA A 261 22.37 3.76 11.24
C ALA A 261 23.25 4.94 10.77
N ILE A 262 23.17 6.11 11.42
CA ILE A 262 24.02 7.28 11.15
C ILE A 262 25.48 6.92 11.37
N LEU A 263 25.81 6.20 12.44
CA LEU A 263 27.18 5.73 12.71
C LEU A 263 27.68 4.76 11.63
N GLU A 264 26.82 3.90 11.08
CA GLU A 264 27.20 3.04 9.95
C GLU A 264 27.35 3.83 8.64
N ILE A 265 26.45 4.77 8.35
CA ILE A 265 26.54 5.63 7.15
C ILE A 265 27.80 6.49 7.19
N ALA A 266 28.18 7.02 8.36
CA ALA A 266 29.39 7.82 8.53
C ALA A 266 30.68 7.04 8.21
N LYS A 267 30.66 5.71 8.17
CA LYS A 267 31.81 4.88 7.75
C LYS A 267 31.97 4.82 6.23
N ILE A 268 30.95 5.25 5.47
CA ILE A 268 30.96 5.23 4.01
C ILE A 268 31.56 6.55 3.52
N GLU A 269 32.71 6.50 2.84
CA GLU A 269 33.46 7.71 2.48
C GLU A 269 32.70 8.65 1.53
N ASN A 270 32.04 8.10 0.50
CA ASN A 270 31.41 8.88 -0.57
C ASN A 270 29.88 8.91 -0.47
N HIS A 271 29.37 9.38 0.68
CA HIS A 271 27.94 9.49 0.94
C HIS A 271 27.46 10.95 0.93
N VAL A 272 26.18 11.14 0.68
CA VAL A 272 25.44 12.38 0.92
C VAL A 272 24.13 12.07 1.62
N ALA A 273 23.83 12.81 2.68
CA ALA A 273 22.62 12.67 3.46
C ALA A 273 21.66 13.80 3.15
N LEU A 274 20.39 13.48 2.93
CA LEU A 274 19.33 14.46 2.80
C LEU A 274 18.31 14.25 3.92
N LEU A 275 18.32 15.17 4.88
CA LEU A 275 17.57 15.04 6.11
C LEU A 275 16.43 16.06 6.16
N HIS A 276 15.32 15.71 6.79
CA HIS A 276 14.21 16.65 6.95
C HIS A 276 14.57 17.74 7.97
N PRO A 277 14.12 19.00 7.82
CA PRO A 277 14.42 20.06 8.79
C PRO A 277 14.02 19.72 10.24
N GLU A 278 12.97 18.92 10.42
CA GLU A 278 12.52 18.43 11.74
C GLU A 278 13.47 17.40 12.39
N THR A 279 14.54 16.99 11.70
CA THR A 279 15.60 16.12 12.25
C THR A 279 16.81 16.90 12.78
N ALA A 280 16.70 18.23 12.91
CA ALA A 280 17.77 19.10 13.38
C ALA A 280 18.32 18.76 14.78
N HIS A 281 17.60 17.96 15.57
CA HIS A 281 18.06 17.45 16.88
C HIS A 281 19.03 16.26 16.79
N LEU A 282 19.18 15.62 15.63
CA LEU A 282 20.10 14.50 15.46
C LEU A 282 21.55 15.00 15.38
N ASP A 283 22.49 14.30 16.03
CA ASP A 283 23.92 14.53 15.80
C ASP A 283 24.31 13.98 14.42
N VAL A 284 24.38 14.89 13.46
CA VAL A 284 24.73 14.62 12.06
C VAL A 284 26.10 15.20 11.70
N SER A 285 26.91 15.56 12.71
CA SER A 285 28.24 16.15 12.53
C SER A 285 29.20 15.27 11.71
N ARG A 286 28.90 13.98 11.63
CA ARG A 286 29.66 12.95 10.91
C ARG A 286 29.11 12.65 9.52
N LEU A 287 28.04 13.32 9.11
CA LEU A 287 27.41 13.13 7.81
C LEU A 287 27.75 14.29 6.88
N ASN A 288 27.89 13.97 5.60
CA ASN A 288 27.89 14.97 4.53
C ASN A 288 26.43 15.33 4.20
N VAL A 289 25.91 16.42 4.75
CA VAL A 289 24.48 16.78 4.65
C VAL A 289 24.24 17.78 3.52
N ALA A 290 23.37 17.43 2.58
CA ALA A 290 22.85 18.35 1.57
C ALA A 290 21.66 19.17 2.13
N PRO A 291 21.49 20.43 1.69
CA PRO A 291 20.34 21.24 2.06
C PRO A 291 19.06 20.61 1.50
N ASN A 292 18.01 20.56 2.33
CA ASN A 292 16.71 20.03 1.94
C ASN A 292 15.89 21.10 1.21
N GLU A 293 16.20 21.28 -0.07
CA GLU A 293 15.55 22.22 -0.97
C GLU A 293 14.76 21.50 -2.06
N SER A 294 13.86 22.25 -2.70
CA SER A 294 13.02 21.81 -3.82
C SER A 294 13.86 21.09 -4.89
N GLY A 295 13.45 19.88 -5.26
CA GLY A 295 14.07 19.08 -6.31
C GLY A 295 15.45 18.48 -6.01
N VAL A 296 16.07 18.78 -4.87
CA VAL A 296 17.40 18.23 -4.52
C VAL A 296 17.37 16.72 -4.37
N VAL A 297 16.32 16.15 -3.74
CA VAL A 297 16.16 14.69 -3.59
C VAL A 297 16.20 14.00 -4.94
N SER A 298 15.33 14.44 -5.86
CA SER A 298 15.14 13.80 -7.16
C SER A 298 16.36 13.97 -8.05
N GLU A 299 17.11 15.07 -7.93
CA GLU A 299 18.40 15.24 -8.59
C GLU A 299 19.46 14.30 -8.02
N LEU A 300 19.67 14.28 -6.70
CA LEU A 300 20.66 13.40 -6.06
C LEU A 300 20.39 11.91 -6.36
N LEU A 301 19.11 11.51 -6.39
CA LEU A 301 18.72 10.14 -6.76
C LEU A 301 19.18 9.76 -8.17
N LYS A 302 19.24 10.69 -9.13
CA LYS A 302 19.72 10.41 -10.49
C LYS A 302 21.20 10.10 -10.54
N HIS A 303 21.97 10.54 -9.55
CA HIS A 303 23.43 10.31 -9.45
C HIS A 303 23.81 9.22 -8.46
N ALA A 304 22.90 8.81 -7.58
CA ALA A 304 23.17 7.77 -6.59
C ALA A 304 23.40 6.40 -7.23
N ASP A 305 24.40 5.67 -6.72
CA ASP A 305 24.68 4.27 -7.07
C ASP A 305 24.00 3.30 -6.10
N CYS A 306 23.71 3.76 -4.88
CA CYS A 306 22.88 3.06 -3.91
C CYS A 306 22.13 4.06 -3.04
N VAL A 307 20.88 3.75 -2.70
CA VAL A 307 20.04 4.57 -1.83
C VAL A 307 19.80 3.84 -0.52
N VAL A 308 20.07 4.51 0.60
CA VAL A 308 19.72 4.02 1.93
C VAL A 308 18.52 4.81 2.44
N SER A 309 17.42 4.12 2.74
CA SER A 309 16.18 4.73 3.20
C SER A 309 15.43 3.77 4.13
N ASP A 310 14.35 4.22 4.78
CA ASP A 310 13.55 3.46 5.75
C ASP A 310 12.14 3.15 5.20
N LEU A 311 11.09 3.86 5.64
CA LEU A 311 9.71 3.76 5.14
C LEU A 311 9.35 5.05 4.39
N SER A 312 10.08 5.35 3.32
CA SER A 312 9.98 6.59 2.56
C SER A 312 9.43 6.41 1.15
N SER A 313 8.77 7.45 0.63
CA SER A 313 8.42 7.55 -0.79
C SER A 313 9.65 7.54 -1.70
N THR A 314 10.82 7.87 -1.16
CA THR A 314 12.12 7.82 -1.86
C THR A 314 12.42 6.45 -2.46
N ILE A 315 11.89 5.37 -1.87
CA ILE A 315 12.11 4.01 -2.39
C ILE A 315 11.41 3.82 -3.75
N TYR A 316 10.21 4.38 -3.95
CA TYR A 316 9.51 4.37 -5.23
C TYR A 316 10.25 5.20 -6.27
N GLU A 317 10.76 6.37 -5.86
CA GLU A 317 11.54 7.25 -6.73
C GLU A 317 12.84 6.55 -7.20
N ALA A 318 13.55 5.89 -6.28
CA ALA A 318 14.74 5.08 -6.58
C ALA A 318 14.42 3.92 -7.53
N ALA A 319 13.30 3.21 -7.29
CA ALA A 319 12.87 2.11 -8.14
C ALA A 319 12.58 2.55 -9.57
N ALA A 320 11.95 3.71 -9.79
CA ALA A 320 11.72 4.24 -11.13
C ALA A 320 13.04 4.49 -11.88
N LEU A 321 14.02 5.04 -11.17
CA LEU A 321 15.37 5.32 -11.69
C LEU A 321 16.26 4.07 -11.80
N GLY A 322 15.79 2.90 -11.34
CA GLY A 322 16.58 1.67 -11.33
C GLY A 322 17.74 1.69 -10.33
N ARG A 323 17.64 2.53 -9.29
CA ARG A 323 18.66 2.59 -8.24
C ARG A 323 18.41 1.51 -7.20
N PRO A 324 19.43 0.72 -6.82
CA PRO A 324 19.28 -0.26 -5.77
C PRO A 324 19.07 0.43 -4.42
N VAL A 325 18.24 -0.18 -3.58
CA VAL A 325 17.86 0.38 -2.28
C VAL A 325 18.28 -0.57 -1.17
N VAL A 326 18.95 -0.06 -0.15
CA VAL A 326 19.10 -0.68 1.16
C VAL A 326 18.04 -0.09 2.08
N GLN A 327 17.18 -0.95 2.61
CA GLN A 327 16.04 -0.55 3.42
C GLN A 327 16.28 -0.78 4.92
N LEU A 328 16.23 0.29 5.71
CA LEU A 328 16.42 0.28 7.15
C LEU A 328 15.18 -0.20 7.90
N LEU A 329 15.38 -1.19 8.78
CA LEU A 329 14.37 -1.75 9.67
C LEU A 329 14.55 -1.23 11.11
N LEU A 330 13.68 -0.30 11.53
CA LEU A 330 13.70 0.34 12.86
C LEU A 330 12.74 -0.32 13.87
N ARG A 331 13.17 -0.56 15.12
CA ARG A 331 12.36 -1.19 16.18
C ARG A 331 11.00 -0.52 16.40
N GLU A 332 10.93 0.80 16.24
CA GLU A 332 9.71 1.60 16.37
C GLU A 332 9.73 2.69 15.29
N TYR A 333 8.65 2.76 14.52
CA TYR A 333 8.34 3.84 13.59
C TYR A 333 7.27 4.73 14.23
N SER A 334 7.63 5.97 14.52
CA SER A 334 6.80 6.87 15.33
C SER A 334 5.75 7.63 14.52
N ASP A 335 5.74 7.53 13.18
CA ASP A 335 4.74 8.14 12.29
C ASP A 335 3.48 7.29 12.08
N ASN A 336 3.51 6.00 12.42
CA ASN A 336 2.41 5.07 12.20
C ASN A 336 2.17 4.10 13.38
N ASN A 337 2.85 4.31 14.52
CA ASN A 337 2.86 3.42 15.69
C ASN A 337 3.23 1.95 15.35
N ALA A 338 3.90 1.72 14.22
CA ALA A 338 4.36 0.40 13.84
C ALA A 338 5.68 0.08 14.57
N VAL A 339 5.88 -1.19 14.87
CA VAL A 339 7.13 -1.72 15.41
C VAL A 339 7.75 -2.68 14.40
N VAL A 340 9.08 -2.80 14.31
CA VAL A 340 9.70 -3.76 13.37
C VAL A 340 9.31 -5.20 13.65
N TYR A 341 8.89 -5.49 14.87
CA TYR A 341 8.24 -6.73 15.25
C TYR A 341 7.05 -7.10 14.33
N ASP A 342 6.43 -6.09 13.72
CA ASP A 342 5.32 -6.15 12.77
C ASP A 342 5.76 -5.76 11.35
N PHE A 343 7.06 -5.71 11.01
CA PHE A 343 7.49 -5.38 9.66
C PHE A 343 7.29 -6.57 8.69
N PRO A 344 6.91 -6.33 7.43
CA PRO A 344 6.45 -5.05 6.89
C PRO A 344 4.93 -4.93 6.99
N TYR A 345 4.30 -4.27 7.99
CA TYR A 345 2.82 -4.20 8.03
C TYR A 345 2.26 -2.88 8.60
N ALA A 346 2.46 -1.79 7.85
CA ALA A 346 2.05 -0.42 8.19
C ALA A 346 0.86 0.20 7.39
N ALA A 347 -0.05 -0.56 6.77
CA ALA A 347 -1.28 0.05 6.19
C ALA A 347 -2.44 -0.94 5.98
N GLY A 348 -2.67 -1.91 6.86
CA GLY A 348 -3.89 -2.74 6.79
C GLY A 348 -3.97 -3.74 5.61
N THR A 349 -3.03 -3.72 4.68
CA THR A 349 -2.91 -4.72 3.59
C THR A 349 -2.00 -5.87 4.02
N ALA A 350 -2.13 -7.01 3.33
CA ALA A 350 -1.23 -8.16 3.51
C ALA A 350 0.12 -8.02 2.74
N GLU A 351 0.39 -6.86 2.14
CA GLU A 351 1.48 -6.62 1.16
C GLU A 351 2.14 -5.28 1.42
N LEU A 352 3.27 -5.25 2.13
CA LEU A 352 3.78 -3.99 2.70
C LEU A 352 5.30 -3.84 2.63
N PHE A 353 6.00 -4.76 1.95
CA PHE A 353 7.44 -4.61 1.73
C PHE A 353 7.68 -3.49 0.71
N CYS A 354 8.66 -2.61 0.93
CA CYS A 354 8.79 -1.38 0.13
C CYS A 354 9.77 -1.53 -1.04
N GLY A 355 10.43 -2.68 -1.16
CA GLY A 355 11.21 -3.06 -2.34
C GLY A 355 12.72 -2.77 -2.28
N GLY A 356 13.31 -2.65 -1.08
CA GLY A 356 14.77 -2.56 -0.90
C GLY A 356 15.34 -3.70 -0.05
N LEU A 357 16.64 -3.94 -0.12
CA LEU A 357 17.35 -4.96 0.67
C LEU A 357 17.18 -4.67 2.17
N PRO A 358 16.42 -5.48 2.92
CA PRO A 358 16.15 -5.19 4.33
C PRO A 358 17.41 -5.36 5.18
N THR A 359 17.70 -4.38 6.03
CA THR A 359 18.82 -4.44 6.95
C THR A 359 18.50 -3.78 8.30
N ARG A 360 19.14 -4.28 9.36
CA ARG A 360 19.15 -3.63 10.67
C ARG A 360 20.16 -2.47 10.66
N PRO A 361 20.01 -1.47 11.55
CA PRO A 361 20.90 -0.32 11.61
C PRO A 361 22.40 -0.62 11.67
N ASP A 362 22.81 -1.67 12.37
CA ASP A 362 24.20 -2.12 12.53
C ASP A 362 24.77 -2.88 11.31
N GLY A 363 23.92 -3.18 10.33
CA GLY A 363 24.25 -3.90 9.11
C GLY A 363 24.27 -3.05 7.85
N VAL A 364 24.12 -1.72 7.97
CA VAL A 364 23.91 -0.83 6.81
C VAL A 364 25.11 -0.80 5.88
N ALA A 365 26.33 -0.56 6.41
CA ALA A 365 27.54 -0.53 5.61
C ALA A 365 27.74 -1.86 4.84
N ARG A 366 27.61 -2.99 5.54
CA ARG A 366 27.69 -4.33 4.91
C ARG A 366 26.63 -4.55 3.84
N ALA A 367 25.41 -4.06 4.03
CA ALA A 367 24.35 -4.18 3.03
C ALA A 367 24.65 -3.32 1.79
N VAL A 368 25.19 -2.11 1.98
CA VAL A 368 25.65 -1.26 0.87
C VAL A 368 26.79 -1.94 0.11
N ASP A 369 27.79 -2.47 0.81
CA ASP A 369 28.91 -3.20 0.19
C ASP A 369 28.41 -4.36 -0.67
N ARG A 370 27.46 -5.16 -0.15
CA ARG A 370 26.86 -6.28 -0.90
C ARG A 370 26.12 -5.84 -2.16
N VAL A 371 25.41 -4.71 -2.09
CA VAL A 371 24.72 -4.12 -3.25
C VAL A 371 25.73 -3.66 -4.30
N LEU A 372 26.80 -2.98 -3.88
CA LEU A 372 27.82 -2.43 -4.79
C LEU A 372 28.76 -3.51 -5.35
N ALA A 373 28.97 -4.61 -4.63
CA ALA A 373 29.82 -5.72 -5.07
C ALA A 373 29.25 -6.48 -6.28
N GLY A 374 28.01 -6.22 -6.69
CA GLY A 374 27.40 -6.87 -7.85
C GLY A 374 27.04 -8.33 -7.61
N ASP A 375 26.72 -8.71 -6.36
CA ASP A 375 26.19 -10.03 -6.02
C ASP A 375 24.94 -10.33 -6.88
N GLU A 376 25.01 -11.39 -7.69
CA GLU A 376 23.97 -11.74 -8.67
C GLU A 376 22.61 -11.97 -7.99
N HIS A 377 22.59 -12.62 -6.83
CA HIS A 377 21.35 -12.91 -6.12
C HIS A 377 20.72 -11.66 -5.53
N VAL A 378 21.55 -10.75 -5.00
CA VAL A 378 21.09 -9.41 -4.55
C VAL A 378 20.54 -8.62 -5.72
N ALA A 379 21.24 -8.58 -6.86
CA ALA A 379 20.82 -7.85 -8.05
C ALA A 379 19.49 -8.39 -8.60
N VAL A 380 19.34 -9.71 -8.72
CA VAL A 380 18.09 -10.36 -9.15
C VAL A 380 16.95 -10.04 -8.18
N ALA A 381 17.19 -10.12 -6.87
CA ALA A 381 16.15 -9.82 -5.88
C ALA A 381 15.70 -8.35 -5.93
N LEU A 382 16.64 -7.40 -6.01
CA LEU A 382 16.33 -5.98 -6.13
C LEU A 382 15.59 -5.66 -7.43
N GLN A 383 15.94 -6.31 -8.54
CA GLN A 383 15.22 -6.14 -9.80
C GLN A 383 13.79 -6.68 -9.70
N ARG A 384 13.57 -7.82 -9.03
CA ARG A 384 12.21 -8.35 -8.78
C ARG A 384 11.39 -7.42 -7.89
N MET A 385 12.00 -6.88 -6.82
CA MET A 385 11.38 -5.89 -5.95
C MET A 385 10.97 -4.63 -6.72
N ARG A 386 11.88 -4.10 -7.54
CA ARG A 386 11.62 -2.97 -8.45
C ARG A 386 10.43 -3.26 -9.36
N ASN A 387 10.41 -4.42 -10.02
CA ASN A 387 9.31 -4.80 -10.89
C ASN A 387 7.97 -4.84 -10.14
N ARG A 388 7.95 -5.33 -8.89
CA ARG A 388 6.74 -5.32 -8.05
C ARG A 388 6.30 -3.90 -7.71
N ILE A 389 7.21 -2.99 -7.39
CA ILE A 389 6.91 -1.57 -7.17
C ILE A 389 6.27 -0.96 -8.43
N MET A 390 6.91 -1.12 -9.58
CA MET A 390 6.47 -0.51 -10.84
C MET A 390 5.12 -1.06 -11.34
N ARG A 391 4.75 -2.28 -10.95
CA ARG A 391 3.39 -2.83 -11.18
C ARG A 391 2.34 -2.16 -10.27
N GLY A 392 2.69 -1.88 -9.02
CA GLY A 392 1.82 -1.31 -8.00
C GLY A 392 1.67 0.21 -8.04
N THR A 393 2.68 0.90 -8.57
CA THR A 393 2.82 2.36 -8.60
C THR A 393 3.05 2.83 -10.03
N ARG A 394 2.18 3.69 -10.55
CA ARG A 394 2.29 4.20 -11.92
C ARG A 394 3.26 5.36 -11.96
N ILE A 395 4.52 5.09 -12.27
CA ILE A 395 5.58 6.10 -12.43
C ILE A 395 5.99 6.15 -13.90
N GLU A 396 5.33 6.99 -14.68
CA GLU A 396 5.50 7.09 -16.13
C GLU A 396 5.30 8.54 -16.61
N ALA A 397 5.72 8.86 -17.83
CA ALA A 397 5.63 10.22 -18.37
C ALA A 397 4.18 10.78 -18.39
N GLY A 398 3.17 9.91 -18.54
CA GLY A 398 1.76 10.28 -18.53
C GLY A 398 1.12 10.47 -17.15
N SER A 399 1.81 10.14 -16.05
CA SER A 399 1.21 10.16 -14.70
C SER A 399 0.66 11.53 -14.32
N VAL A 400 1.44 12.58 -14.55
CA VAL A 400 1.07 13.96 -14.16
C VAL A 400 -0.15 14.44 -14.95
N LYS A 401 -0.20 14.13 -16.26
CA LYS A 401 -1.34 14.40 -17.13
C LYS A 401 -2.60 13.66 -16.67
N ALA A 402 -2.47 12.40 -16.24
CA ALA A 402 -3.58 11.63 -15.70
C ALA A 402 -4.12 12.26 -14.40
N VAL A 403 -3.25 12.74 -13.51
CA VAL A 403 -3.66 13.46 -12.30
C VAL A 403 -4.40 14.76 -12.66
N ALA A 404 -3.87 15.55 -13.61
CA ALA A 404 -4.53 16.76 -14.10
C ALA A 404 -5.91 16.45 -14.70
N THR A 405 -6.06 15.33 -15.40
CA THR A 405 -7.34 14.84 -15.93
C THR A 405 -8.34 14.52 -14.82
N GLU A 406 -7.91 13.92 -13.71
CA GLU A 406 -8.79 13.66 -12.57
C GLU A 406 -9.22 14.94 -11.84
N ILE A 407 -8.33 15.93 -11.73
CA ILE A 407 -8.68 17.26 -11.23
C ILE A 407 -9.72 17.91 -12.15
N ALA A 408 -9.53 17.82 -13.47
CA ALA A 408 -10.47 18.34 -14.46
C ALA A 408 -11.88 17.74 -14.27
N ARG A 409 -11.97 16.42 -14.08
CA ARG A 409 -13.22 15.70 -13.80
C ARG A 409 -13.84 16.12 -12.47
N ALA A 410 -13.02 16.35 -11.44
CA ALA A 410 -13.50 16.80 -10.14
C ALA A 410 -14.14 18.20 -10.20
N CYS A 411 -13.63 19.11 -11.04
CA CYS A 411 -14.26 20.41 -11.27
C CYS A 411 -15.68 20.28 -11.86
N ASP A 412 -15.94 19.24 -12.66
CA ASP A 412 -17.25 19.02 -13.29
C ASP A 412 -18.29 18.43 -12.32
N MET A 413 -17.86 17.83 -11.20
CA MET A 413 -18.75 17.21 -10.21
C MET A 413 -19.76 18.20 -9.60
N ALA A 414 -19.39 19.48 -9.47
CA ALA A 414 -20.27 20.51 -8.93
C ALA A 414 -21.46 20.84 -9.87
N GLN A 415 -21.38 20.47 -11.15
CA GLN A 415 -22.42 20.74 -12.14
C GLN A 415 -23.46 19.62 -12.24
N GLU A 416 -23.12 18.39 -11.82
CA GLU A 416 -23.94 17.20 -12.07
C GLU A 416 -24.80 16.75 -10.87
N ARG A 417 -24.43 17.09 -9.62
CA ARG A 417 -25.18 16.72 -8.39
C ARG A 417 -24.99 17.72 -7.26
N SER A 418 -25.93 17.76 -6.31
CA SER A 418 -25.72 18.53 -5.07
C SER A 418 -24.68 17.85 -4.17
N LEU A 419 -23.59 18.56 -3.88
CA LEU A 419 -22.49 18.07 -3.04
C LEU A 419 -22.91 17.78 -1.57
N PRO A 420 -23.85 18.53 -0.95
CA PRO A 420 -24.35 18.20 0.38
C PRO A 420 -25.05 16.83 0.46
N GLU A 421 -25.84 16.44 -0.55
CA GLU A 421 -26.52 15.15 -0.58
C GLU A 421 -25.54 13.98 -0.77
N LEU A 422 -24.52 14.16 -1.63
CA LEU A 422 -23.42 13.20 -1.81
C LEU A 422 -22.66 12.94 -0.50
N ARG A 423 -22.47 13.97 0.33
CA ARG A 423 -21.79 13.86 1.63
C ARG A 423 -22.67 13.20 2.69
N ALA A 424 -23.99 13.43 2.66
CA ALA A 424 -24.95 12.87 3.62
C ALA A 424 -25.19 11.35 3.44
N GLN A 425 -25.18 10.85 2.20
CA GLN A 425 -25.36 9.42 1.90
C GLN A 425 -24.16 8.54 2.26
N ARG A 426 -22.98 9.14 2.53
CA ARG A 426 -21.68 8.44 2.59
C ARG A 426 -21.15 8.15 3.99
N LYS A 427 -21.96 8.27 5.04
CA LYS A 427 -21.57 7.78 6.37
C LYS A 427 -21.48 6.24 6.33
N THR A 428 -20.28 5.72 6.11
CA THR A 428 -20.02 4.28 6.15
C THR A 428 -19.97 3.80 7.61
N GLU A 429 -20.65 2.69 7.89
CA GLU A 429 -20.39 1.91 9.09
C GLU A 429 -18.94 1.39 9.06
N SER A 430 -18.31 1.32 10.23
CA SER A 430 -16.87 1.09 10.47
C SER A 430 -16.26 -0.07 9.65
N SER A 431 -15.59 0.26 8.55
CA SER A 431 -14.83 -0.62 7.65
C SER A 431 -13.47 -1.09 8.17
N TYR A 432 -13.15 -0.80 9.44
CA TYR A 432 -11.90 -1.21 10.10
C TYR A 432 -11.70 -2.73 10.21
N SER A 433 -12.78 -3.51 10.15
CA SER A 433 -12.74 -4.97 10.34
C SER A 433 -11.80 -5.68 9.36
N ALA A 434 -11.85 -5.32 8.06
CA ALA A 434 -11.04 -5.97 7.03
C ALA A 434 -9.53 -5.69 7.19
N ALA A 435 -9.16 -4.45 7.48
CA ALA A 435 -7.77 -4.07 7.74
C ALA A 435 -7.21 -4.77 8.99
N HIS A 436 -7.97 -4.81 10.08
CA HIS A 436 -7.57 -5.54 11.29
C HIS A 436 -7.41 -7.04 11.03
N GLN A 437 -8.33 -7.61 10.25
CA GLN A 437 -8.25 -9.02 9.86
C GLN A 437 -6.99 -9.30 9.03
N ASN A 438 -6.69 -8.49 8.02
CA ASN A 438 -5.47 -8.66 7.22
C ASN A 438 -4.20 -8.55 8.07
N LEU A 439 -4.15 -7.58 9.00
CA LEU A 439 -3.03 -7.41 9.92
C LEU A 439 -2.83 -8.61 10.84
N PHE A 440 -3.92 -9.23 11.29
CA PHE A 440 -3.84 -10.47 12.07
C PHE A 440 -3.10 -11.56 11.29
N PHE A 441 -3.38 -11.71 9.99
CA PHE A 441 -2.71 -12.75 9.21
C PHE A 441 -1.25 -12.41 8.88
N SER A 442 -0.96 -11.12 8.72
CA SER A 442 0.29 -10.65 8.18
C SER A 442 1.37 -10.47 9.27
N ARG A 443 0.97 -10.13 10.51
CA ARG A 443 1.86 -9.97 11.66
C ARG A 443 2.28 -11.29 12.31
N ASN A 444 1.66 -12.41 11.95
CA ASN A 444 2.00 -13.69 12.54
C ASN A 444 3.49 -14.04 12.30
N ARG A 445 4.13 -14.56 13.36
CA ARG A 445 5.53 -14.98 13.40
C ARG A 445 5.72 -16.44 13.80
N LEU A 446 4.75 -17.02 14.48
CA LEU A 446 4.83 -18.36 15.06
C LEU A 446 3.53 -19.10 14.72
N ILE A 447 3.71 -20.23 14.06
CA ILE A 447 2.65 -21.20 13.79
C ILE A 447 2.98 -22.43 14.64
N ALA A 448 2.02 -22.90 15.44
CA ALA A 448 2.19 -24.16 16.15
C ALA A 448 2.14 -25.31 15.15
N GLN A 449 3.30 -25.89 14.84
CA GLN A 449 3.44 -26.93 13.84
C GLN A 449 2.77 -28.22 14.29
N LYS A 450 1.78 -28.70 13.54
CA LYS A 450 1.00 -29.92 13.83
C LYS A 450 0.52 -30.00 15.28
N GLY A 451 -0.10 -28.93 15.77
CA GLY A 451 -0.55 -28.80 17.16
C GLY A 451 0.56 -28.52 18.20
N GLY A 452 1.83 -28.56 17.80
CA GLY A 452 2.98 -28.28 18.66
C GLY A 452 3.41 -29.47 19.52
N ARG A 453 4.34 -29.21 20.44
CA ARG A 453 4.76 -30.16 21.47
C ARG A 453 3.84 -30.07 22.67
N PHE A 454 3.46 -31.22 23.21
CA PHE A 454 2.69 -31.31 24.45
C PHE A 454 3.16 -32.48 25.30
N LYS A 455 3.54 -32.22 26.55
CA LYS A 455 3.98 -33.24 27.53
C LYS A 455 5.07 -34.18 26.97
N GLY A 456 6.02 -33.64 26.21
CA GLY A 456 7.13 -34.40 25.64
C GLY A 456 6.85 -35.07 24.29
N VAL A 457 5.61 -35.04 23.81
CA VAL A 457 5.24 -35.56 22.48
C VAL A 457 5.31 -34.42 21.46
N ASN A 458 6.11 -34.56 20.41
CA ASN A 458 6.18 -33.61 19.30
C ASN A 458 5.03 -33.82 18.31
N GLU A 459 4.65 -32.76 17.59
CA GLU A 459 3.66 -32.81 16.49
C GLU A 459 2.35 -33.50 16.91
N SER A 460 1.84 -33.09 18.07
CA SER A 460 0.61 -33.65 18.59
C SER A 460 -0.60 -32.94 18.03
N SER A 461 -1.26 -33.54 17.03
CA SER A 461 -2.59 -33.11 16.54
C SER A 461 -3.74 -33.46 17.51
N SER A 462 -3.43 -33.63 18.80
CA SER A 462 -4.42 -33.91 19.84
C SER A 462 -5.14 -32.65 20.28
N ARG A 463 -6.37 -32.82 20.80
CA ARG A 463 -7.17 -31.72 21.34
C ARG A 463 -6.41 -30.94 22.41
N GLU A 464 -5.72 -31.63 23.32
CA GLU A 464 -5.01 -31.02 24.45
C GLU A 464 -3.85 -30.14 23.97
N ALA A 465 -3.07 -30.64 23.00
CA ALA A 465 -1.96 -29.91 22.42
C ALA A 465 -2.44 -28.66 21.67
N ILE A 466 -3.50 -28.79 20.87
CA ILE A 466 -4.11 -27.67 20.14
C ILE A 466 -4.66 -26.61 21.10
N GLU A 467 -5.36 -27.01 22.17
CA GLU A 467 -5.87 -26.07 23.18
C GLU A 467 -4.72 -25.28 23.86
N CYS A 468 -3.60 -25.93 24.15
CA CYS A 468 -2.40 -25.29 24.70
C CYS A 468 -1.72 -24.36 23.68
N ALA A 469 -1.56 -24.82 22.45
CA ALA A 469 -0.99 -24.02 21.36
C ALA A 469 -1.79 -22.74 21.12
N LEU A 470 -3.13 -22.84 21.04
CA LEU A 470 -4.01 -21.68 20.80
C LEU A 470 -4.12 -20.73 22.01
N ALA A 471 -3.74 -21.18 23.21
CA ALA A 471 -3.53 -20.29 24.34
C ALA A 471 -2.23 -19.48 24.18
N ALA A 472 -1.25 -20.03 23.44
CA ALA A 472 0.08 -19.47 23.28
C ALA A 472 0.26 -18.56 22.06
N VAL A 473 -0.08 -19.10 20.89
CA VAL A 473 0.14 -18.51 19.56
C VAL A 473 -1.19 -18.25 18.86
N ASP A 474 -1.11 -17.50 17.75
CA ASP A 474 -2.30 -17.09 17.02
C ASP A 474 -2.76 -18.13 15.98
N TRP A 475 -1.85 -18.98 15.52
CA TRP A 475 -2.08 -19.93 14.43
C TRP A 475 -1.61 -21.33 14.83
N VAL A 476 -2.39 -22.34 14.44
CA VAL A 476 -2.01 -23.75 14.56
C VAL A 476 -2.09 -24.40 13.19
N GLU A 477 -1.07 -25.15 12.83
CA GLU A 477 -1.09 -26.02 11.66
C GLU A 477 -1.58 -27.40 12.07
N LEU A 478 -2.44 -28.00 11.25
CA LEU A 478 -2.89 -29.39 11.36
C LEU A 478 -2.91 -30.03 9.97
N ASP A 479 -2.58 -31.31 9.91
CA ASP A 479 -2.67 -32.10 8.69
C ASP A 479 -4.03 -32.79 8.59
N PHE A 480 -4.52 -32.90 7.35
CA PHE A 480 -5.81 -33.49 7.03
C PHE A 480 -5.64 -34.62 6.04
N SER A 481 -6.30 -35.75 6.32
CA SER A 481 -6.25 -36.94 5.48
C SER A 481 -7.64 -37.49 5.22
N ARG A 482 -7.83 -38.05 4.03
CA ARG A 482 -9.07 -38.72 3.67
C ARG A 482 -9.21 -40.03 4.44
N CYS A 483 -10.41 -40.30 4.95
CA CYS A 483 -10.75 -41.56 5.60
C CYS A 483 -11.92 -42.26 4.87
N ALA A 484 -12.42 -43.37 5.41
CA ALA A 484 -13.43 -44.19 4.74
C ALA A 484 -14.74 -43.44 4.45
N ASP A 485 -15.12 -42.51 5.33
CA ASP A 485 -16.41 -41.80 5.32
C ASP A 485 -16.29 -40.27 5.39
N GLY A 486 -15.06 -39.72 5.35
CA GLY A 486 -14.84 -38.28 5.53
C GLY A 486 -13.38 -37.86 5.53
N VAL A 487 -13.05 -36.92 6.43
CA VAL A 487 -11.71 -36.36 6.63
C VAL A 487 -11.35 -36.40 8.11
N VAL A 488 -10.11 -36.77 8.42
CA VAL A 488 -9.56 -36.81 9.79
C VAL A 488 -8.42 -35.81 9.95
N VAL A 489 -8.22 -35.34 11.19
CA VAL A 489 -7.12 -34.44 11.58
C VAL A 489 -5.87 -35.27 11.91
N ALA A 490 -5.23 -35.79 10.87
CA ALA A 490 -3.97 -36.52 10.96
C ALA A 490 -3.24 -36.47 9.62
N GLN A 491 -1.93 -36.68 9.66
CA GLN A 491 -1.10 -36.85 8.48
C GLN A 491 -1.10 -38.31 8.03
N SER A 492 -1.39 -38.60 6.76
CA SER A 492 -1.22 -39.95 6.21
C SER A 492 0.19 -40.48 6.46
N GLY A 493 0.30 -41.77 6.83
CA GLY A 493 1.57 -42.38 7.27
C GLY A 493 1.83 -42.29 8.78
N THR A 494 0.94 -41.65 9.55
CA THR A 494 1.03 -41.57 11.03
C THR A 494 0.04 -42.48 11.75
N GLU A 495 -0.57 -43.43 11.05
CA GLU A 495 -1.60 -44.34 11.55
C GLU A 495 -1.20 -45.08 12.82
N SER A 496 0.06 -45.54 12.90
CA SER A 496 0.60 -46.23 14.07
C SER A 496 0.58 -45.38 15.34
N LYS A 497 0.70 -44.04 15.22
CA LYS A 497 0.58 -43.12 16.36
C LYS A 497 -0.82 -43.10 16.97
N TYR A 498 -1.83 -43.53 16.21
CA TYR A 498 -3.21 -43.65 16.65
C TYR A 498 -3.61 -45.11 16.95
N GLY A 499 -2.65 -46.05 16.88
CA GLY A 499 -2.89 -47.47 17.11
C GLY A 499 -3.55 -48.20 15.94
N PHE A 500 -3.45 -47.67 14.71
CA PHE A 500 -3.95 -48.33 13.51
C PHE A 500 -2.81 -48.99 12.73
N GLU A 501 -3.03 -50.23 12.29
CA GLU A 501 -2.13 -50.93 11.35
C GLU A 501 -2.49 -50.66 9.89
N GLN A 502 -3.75 -50.31 9.64
CA GLN A 502 -4.30 -49.99 8.32
C GLN A 502 -4.26 -48.48 8.05
N ALA A 503 -4.20 -48.10 6.78
CA ALA A 503 -4.23 -46.71 6.33
C ALA A 503 -5.54 -46.00 6.74
N PHE A 504 -5.49 -44.68 6.95
CA PHE A 504 -6.68 -43.90 7.33
C PHE A 504 -7.85 -44.02 6.33
N ILE A 505 -7.56 -44.22 5.04
CA ILE A 505 -8.57 -44.40 3.98
C ILE A 505 -9.53 -45.58 4.25
N SER A 506 -9.11 -46.55 5.06
CA SER A 506 -9.89 -47.74 5.45
C SER A 506 -10.47 -47.63 6.86
N THR A 507 -10.27 -46.50 7.54
CA THR A 507 -10.72 -46.25 8.92
C THR A 507 -11.87 -45.26 8.89
N SER A 508 -12.94 -45.48 9.66
CA SER A 508 -14.02 -44.51 9.76
C SER A 508 -13.66 -43.34 10.67
N THR A 509 -14.34 -42.21 10.50
CA THR A 509 -14.17 -41.04 11.36
C THR A 509 -14.48 -41.37 12.83
N GLU A 510 -15.51 -42.18 13.08
CA GLU A 510 -15.86 -42.66 14.42
C GLU A 510 -14.76 -43.52 15.05
N GLN A 511 -14.16 -44.44 14.28
CA GLN A 511 -13.04 -45.26 14.75
C GLN A 511 -11.83 -44.39 15.08
N PHE A 512 -11.50 -43.42 14.22
CA PHE A 512 -10.42 -42.47 14.46
C PHE A 512 -10.64 -41.67 15.75
N LEU A 513 -11.84 -41.12 15.97
CA LEU A 513 -12.14 -40.32 17.16
C LEU A 513 -12.17 -41.13 18.47
N ARG A 514 -12.42 -42.45 18.40
CA ARG A 514 -12.34 -43.35 19.56
C ARG A 514 -10.91 -43.77 19.91
N SER A 515 -9.97 -43.62 18.98
CA SER A 515 -8.57 -43.98 19.18
C SER A 515 -7.86 -43.07 20.21
N ARG A 516 -6.58 -43.34 20.46
CA ARG A 516 -5.73 -42.48 21.29
C ARG A 516 -4.41 -42.21 20.57
N PHE A 517 -4.07 -40.93 20.44
CA PHE A 517 -2.78 -40.52 19.93
C PHE A 517 -1.70 -40.78 20.99
N GLU A 518 -0.65 -41.51 20.60
CA GLU A 518 0.46 -41.94 21.46
C GLU A 518 -0.03 -42.58 22.77
N GLY A 519 -1.13 -43.36 22.69
CA GLY A 519 -1.68 -44.15 23.79
C GLY A 519 -2.44 -43.37 24.87
N GLY A 520 -2.49 -42.03 24.82
CA GLY A 520 -3.11 -41.25 25.90
C GLY A 520 -3.78 -39.94 25.54
N LEU A 521 -3.54 -39.38 24.35
CA LEU A 521 -4.05 -38.08 23.94
C LEU A 521 -5.28 -38.20 23.04
N THR A 522 -6.15 -37.19 23.08
CA THR A 522 -7.48 -37.25 22.46
C THR A 522 -7.44 -36.75 21.01
N PRO A 523 -7.78 -37.58 20.00
CA PRO A 523 -7.95 -37.11 18.63
C PRO A 523 -9.08 -36.07 18.54
N ILE A 524 -9.00 -35.17 17.57
CA ILE A 524 -9.99 -34.09 17.37
C ILE A 524 -10.72 -34.26 16.04
N ALA A 525 -12.03 -33.97 16.04
CA ALA A 525 -12.82 -33.88 14.81
C ALA A 525 -12.51 -32.58 14.06
N VAL A 526 -12.71 -32.59 12.74
CA VAL A 526 -12.41 -31.42 11.90
C VAL A 526 -13.27 -30.22 12.30
N GLU A 527 -14.56 -30.42 12.60
CA GLU A 527 -15.48 -29.37 13.08
C GLU A 527 -14.95 -28.72 14.35
N ASN A 528 -14.56 -29.56 15.31
CA ASN A 528 -14.10 -29.13 16.62
C ASN A 528 -12.78 -28.35 16.54
N ALA A 529 -11.89 -28.72 15.61
CA ALA A 529 -10.65 -27.97 15.39
C ALA A 529 -10.92 -26.56 14.84
N ILE A 530 -11.85 -26.45 13.88
CA ILE A 530 -12.27 -25.16 13.30
C ILE A 530 -12.94 -24.28 14.37
N GLU A 531 -13.91 -24.83 15.10
CA GLU A 531 -14.62 -24.12 16.17
C GLU A 531 -13.69 -23.68 17.31
N LEU A 532 -12.73 -24.53 17.68
CA LEU A 532 -11.77 -24.22 18.74
C LEU A 532 -10.89 -23.02 18.37
N CYS A 533 -10.43 -22.94 17.12
CA CYS A 533 -9.66 -21.81 16.61
C CYS A 533 -10.53 -20.54 16.62
N ALA A 534 -11.74 -20.61 16.08
CA ALA A 534 -12.64 -19.47 15.99
C ALA A 534 -13.05 -18.90 17.34
N ARG A 535 -13.39 -19.75 18.32
CA ARG A 535 -13.75 -19.32 19.68
C ARG A 535 -12.65 -18.49 20.35
N LYS A 536 -11.38 -18.73 19.97
CA LYS A 536 -10.21 -17.99 20.47
C LYS A 536 -9.77 -16.87 19.52
N GLY A 537 -10.49 -16.62 18.42
CA GLY A 537 -10.12 -15.66 17.39
C GLY A 537 -8.79 -16.00 16.70
N ARG A 538 -8.52 -17.29 16.51
CA ARG A 538 -7.26 -17.84 15.97
C ARG A 538 -7.47 -18.46 14.59
N ALA A 539 -6.37 -18.62 13.86
CA ALA A 539 -6.40 -19.28 12.55
C ALA A 539 -5.98 -20.75 12.62
N LEU A 540 -6.59 -21.53 11.74
CA LEU A 540 -6.24 -22.91 11.46
C LEU A 540 -5.55 -22.99 10.11
N VAL A 541 -4.31 -23.47 10.08
CA VAL A 541 -3.56 -23.77 8.85
C VAL A 541 -3.76 -25.24 8.51
N CYS A 542 -4.31 -25.53 7.33
CA CYS A 542 -4.60 -26.89 6.87
C CYS A 542 -3.52 -27.39 5.92
N GLY A 543 -2.71 -28.35 6.38
CA GLY A 543 -1.80 -29.14 5.56
C GLY A 543 -2.52 -30.31 4.91
N ILE A 544 -2.22 -30.56 3.63
CA ILE A 544 -2.81 -31.67 2.87
C ILE A 544 -1.70 -32.33 2.07
N SER A 545 -1.27 -33.52 2.50
CA SER A 545 -0.10 -34.19 1.90
C SER A 545 -0.39 -34.95 0.61
N SER A 546 -1.67 -35.20 0.28
CA SER A 546 -2.08 -35.97 -0.90
C SER A 546 -2.60 -35.06 -2.01
N ASP A 547 -1.85 -34.91 -3.10
CA ASP A 547 -2.31 -34.21 -4.31
C ASP A 547 -3.59 -34.85 -4.87
N ARG A 548 -3.70 -36.18 -4.79
CA ARG A 548 -4.86 -36.94 -5.28
C ARG A 548 -6.14 -36.63 -4.50
N ASP A 549 -6.03 -36.46 -3.18
CA ASP A 549 -7.18 -36.23 -2.30
C ASP A 549 -7.43 -34.75 -2.00
N TYR A 550 -6.61 -33.85 -2.53
CA TYR A 550 -6.63 -32.42 -2.21
C TYR A 550 -8.00 -31.79 -2.42
N GLU A 551 -8.62 -31.98 -3.60
CA GLU A 551 -9.91 -31.36 -3.92
C GLU A 551 -11.06 -31.94 -3.08
N PHE A 552 -10.99 -33.23 -2.71
CA PHE A 552 -11.94 -33.86 -1.79
C PHE A 552 -11.85 -33.23 -0.39
N ILE A 553 -10.63 -33.14 0.16
CA ILE A 553 -10.38 -32.61 1.50
C ILE A 553 -10.74 -31.13 1.57
N ILE A 554 -10.34 -30.33 0.59
CA ILE A 554 -10.68 -28.89 0.51
C ILE A 554 -12.19 -28.67 0.41
N SER A 555 -12.91 -29.48 -0.37
CA SER A 555 -14.37 -29.36 -0.48
C SER A 555 -15.06 -29.67 0.85
N HIS A 556 -14.57 -30.69 1.57
CA HIS A 556 -15.07 -31.04 2.90
C HIS A 556 -14.80 -29.92 3.91
N LEU A 557 -13.55 -29.45 4.01
CA LEU A 557 -13.15 -28.32 4.86
C LEU A 557 -13.98 -27.07 4.57
N ALA A 558 -14.22 -26.74 3.29
CA ALA A 558 -15.02 -25.59 2.89
C ALA A 558 -16.47 -25.71 3.34
N SER A 559 -17.08 -26.88 3.15
CA SER A 559 -18.47 -27.15 3.56
C SER A 559 -18.65 -26.94 5.07
N MET A 560 -17.75 -27.52 5.87
CA MET A 560 -17.77 -27.42 7.32
C MET A 560 -17.51 -26.00 7.80
N SER A 561 -16.49 -25.34 7.23
CA SER A 561 -16.12 -23.98 7.61
C SER A 561 -17.20 -22.96 7.25
N ARG A 562 -17.92 -23.14 6.13
CA ARG A 562 -19.07 -22.29 5.77
C ARG A 562 -20.26 -22.53 6.68
N SER A 563 -20.56 -23.79 6.98
CA SER A 563 -21.66 -24.15 7.89
C SER A 563 -21.48 -23.51 9.27
N ALA A 564 -20.22 -23.37 9.72
CA ALA A 564 -19.89 -22.68 10.97
C ALA A 564 -19.75 -21.14 10.83
N GLY A 565 -19.71 -20.58 9.62
CA GLY A 565 -19.41 -19.15 9.39
C GLY A 565 -17.94 -18.76 9.61
N LEU A 566 -17.03 -19.73 9.58
CA LEU A 566 -15.63 -19.61 10.00
C LEU A 566 -14.62 -19.74 8.85
N ILE A 567 -15.06 -19.75 7.59
CA ILE A 567 -14.18 -19.93 6.42
C ILE A 567 -13.01 -18.94 6.37
N ASN A 568 -13.18 -17.73 6.89
CA ASN A 568 -12.12 -16.72 6.92
C ASN A 568 -11.05 -16.95 8.00
N GLN A 569 -11.24 -17.92 8.91
CA GLN A 569 -10.24 -18.35 9.90
C GLN A 569 -9.42 -19.55 9.44
N VAL A 570 -9.79 -20.16 8.30
CA VAL A 570 -9.11 -21.33 7.75
C VAL A 570 -8.18 -20.89 6.63
N VAL A 571 -6.91 -21.27 6.77
CA VAL A 571 -5.83 -20.99 5.84
C VAL A 571 -5.38 -22.31 5.23
N VAL A 572 -5.46 -22.45 3.91
CA VAL A 572 -5.12 -23.72 3.25
C VAL A 572 -3.72 -23.69 2.66
N LYS A 573 -2.91 -24.74 2.91
CA LYS A 573 -1.59 -24.88 2.27
C LYS A 573 -1.80 -25.38 0.84
N CYS A 574 -1.27 -24.66 -0.13
CA CYS A 574 -1.32 -24.99 -1.55
C CYS A 574 0.10 -25.35 -2.04
N TYR A 575 0.24 -26.47 -2.75
CA TYR A 575 1.53 -26.99 -3.20
C TYR A 575 1.73 -26.88 -4.73
N SER A 576 0.69 -26.40 -5.43
CA SER A 576 0.69 -26.15 -6.87
C SER A 576 -0.34 -25.09 -7.26
N VAL A 577 -0.28 -24.61 -8.50
CA VAL A 577 -1.25 -23.66 -9.05
C VAL A 577 -2.65 -24.27 -9.11
N GLU A 578 -2.76 -25.58 -9.36
CA GLU A 578 -4.03 -26.31 -9.38
C GLU A 578 -4.65 -26.36 -7.98
N ASN A 579 -3.85 -26.63 -6.94
CA ASN A 579 -4.28 -26.59 -5.54
C ASN A 579 -4.79 -25.20 -5.16
N PHE A 580 -4.07 -24.14 -5.55
CA PHE A 580 -4.47 -22.77 -5.27
C PHE A 580 -5.80 -22.41 -5.94
N ASN A 581 -5.97 -22.75 -7.22
CA ASN A 581 -7.24 -22.56 -7.92
C ASN A 581 -8.38 -23.38 -7.30
N ALA A 582 -8.13 -24.60 -6.85
CA ALA A 582 -9.12 -25.41 -6.13
C ALA A 582 -9.56 -24.76 -4.82
N ALA A 583 -8.62 -24.22 -4.04
CA ALA A 583 -8.92 -23.46 -2.82
C ALA A 583 -9.80 -22.22 -3.11
N LEU A 584 -9.48 -21.46 -4.16
CA LEU A 584 -10.28 -20.30 -4.57
C LEU A 584 -11.69 -20.70 -5.01
N ARG A 585 -11.84 -21.77 -5.81
CA ARG A 585 -13.17 -22.30 -6.19
C ARG A 585 -13.97 -22.78 -4.98
N ALA A 586 -13.28 -23.34 -3.98
CA ALA A 586 -13.87 -23.71 -2.69
C ALA A 586 -14.13 -22.50 -1.77
N GLY A 587 -13.91 -21.26 -2.23
CA GLY A 587 -14.29 -20.04 -1.52
C GLY A 587 -13.38 -19.66 -0.35
N PHE A 588 -12.19 -20.27 -0.25
CA PHE A 588 -11.20 -19.84 0.72
C PHE A 588 -10.63 -18.47 0.32
N SER A 589 -10.51 -17.59 1.30
CA SER A 589 -9.95 -16.25 1.13
C SER A 589 -8.51 -16.14 1.64
N ARG A 590 -7.92 -17.26 2.12
CA ARG A 590 -6.62 -17.31 2.80
C ARG A 590 -5.87 -18.60 2.44
N ALA A 591 -4.63 -18.47 1.97
CA ALA A 591 -3.78 -19.58 1.60
C ALA A 591 -2.30 -19.31 1.93
N ILE A 592 -1.57 -20.38 2.23
CA ILE A 592 -0.10 -20.40 2.27
C ILE A 592 0.40 -21.17 1.06
N LEU A 593 1.36 -20.62 0.33
CA LEU A 593 2.01 -21.32 -0.78
C LEU A 593 3.21 -22.09 -0.23
N SER A 594 3.22 -23.42 -0.33
CA SER A 594 4.26 -24.27 0.24
C SER A 594 5.15 -24.87 -0.85
N VAL A 595 6.46 -24.75 -0.68
CA VAL A 595 7.47 -25.31 -1.59
C VAL A 595 8.17 -26.56 -1.02
N GLU A 596 7.72 -27.09 0.12
CA GLU A 596 8.38 -28.21 0.81
C GLU A 596 8.28 -29.55 0.07
N ASN A 597 7.18 -29.80 -0.65
CA ASN A 597 6.88 -31.10 -1.24
C ASN A 597 7.28 -31.16 -2.73
N ARG A 598 6.47 -30.54 -3.60
CA ARG A 598 6.65 -30.59 -5.06
C ARG A 598 7.99 -30.00 -5.51
N TYR A 599 8.52 -29.04 -4.75
CA TYR A 599 9.75 -28.34 -5.07
C TYR A 599 10.91 -28.73 -4.14
N ALA A 600 10.81 -29.87 -3.44
CA ALA A 600 11.80 -30.32 -2.46
C ALA A 600 13.24 -30.39 -3.03
N ASN A 601 13.40 -30.66 -4.32
CA ASN A 601 14.71 -30.76 -4.97
C ASN A 601 15.44 -29.41 -5.02
N ASP A 602 14.72 -28.31 -5.28
CA ASP A 602 15.28 -26.96 -5.23
C ASP A 602 14.20 -25.93 -4.78
N PRO A 603 13.94 -25.81 -3.47
CA PRO A 603 12.88 -24.95 -2.94
C PRO A 603 13.12 -23.44 -3.17
N LEU A 604 14.34 -23.06 -3.54
CA LEU A 604 14.75 -21.69 -3.87
C LEU A 604 15.13 -21.55 -5.35
N GLY A 605 14.73 -22.53 -6.18
CA GLY A 605 14.94 -22.56 -7.62
C GLY A 605 13.88 -21.79 -8.40
N SER A 606 14.08 -21.66 -9.71
CA SER A 606 13.18 -20.92 -10.60
C SER A 606 11.76 -21.48 -10.59
N GLU A 607 11.57 -22.80 -10.63
CA GLU A 607 10.23 -23.43 -10.63
C GLU A 607 9.41 -23.10 -9.38
N ALA A 608 10.06 -23.05 -8.21
CA ALA A 608 9.42 -22.69 -6.96
C ALA A 608 9.00 -21.21 -6.95
N PHE A 609 9.86 -20.32 -7.46
CA PHE A 609 9.53 -18.92 -7.60
C PHE A 609 8.45 -18.65 -8.67
N ASP A 610 8.45 -19.38 -9.79
CA ASP A 610 7.43 -19.27 -10.83
C ASP A 610 6.05 -19.69 -10.30
N PHE A 611 5.99 -20.73 -9.48
CA PHE A 611 4.77 -21.13 -8.78
C PHE A 611 4.24 -20.00 -7.87
N ILE A 612 5.11 -19.43 -7.04
CA ILE A 612 4.76 -18.33 -6.13
C ILE A 612 4.25 -17.12 -6.93
N ASP A 613 5.01 -16.70 -7.94
CA ASP A 613 4.69 -15.52 -8.75
C ASP A 613 3.40 -15.72 -9.54
N THR A 614 3.16 -16.93 -10.06
CA THR A 614 1.90 -17.29 -10.73
C THR A 614 0.70 -17.18 -9.79
N CYS A 615 0.78 -17.72 -8.58
CA CYS A 615 -0.31 -17.64 -7.61
C CYS A 615 -0.57 -16.19 -7.16
N LEU A 616 0.48 -15.39 -6.98
CA LEU A 616 0.36 -13.96 -6.67
C LEU A 616 -0.32 -13.19 -7.82
N MET A 617 -0.03 -13.54 -9.08
CA MET A 617 -0.73 -12.95 -10.23
C MET A 617 -2.21 -13.35 -10.32
N ILE A 618 -2.55 -14.59 -9.90
CA ILE A 618 -3.94 -15.06 -9.87
C ILE A 618 -4.74 -14.31 -8.81
N ASN A 619 -4.28 -14.31 -7.56
CA ASN A 619 -4.95 -13.62 -6.45
C ASN A 619 -4.01 -13.39 -5.27
N SER A 620 -3.23 -12.31 -5.31
CA SER A 620 -2.28 -11.98 -4.26
C SER A 620 -2.94 -11.76 -2.89
N HIS A 621 -4.17 -11.24 -2.85
CA HIS A 621 -4.90 -10.98 -1.61
C HIS A 621 -5.24 -12.25 -0.81
N CYS A 622 -5.42 -13.37 -1.49
CA CYS A 622 -5.65 -14.65 -0.81
C CYS A 622 -4.37 -15.25 -0.23
N VAL A 623 -3.20 -14.86 -0.73
CA VAL A 623 -1.91 -15.38 -0.23
C VAL A 623 -1.51 -14.62 1.03
N VAL A 624 -1.47 -15.32 2.17
CA VAL A 624 -1.06 -14.76 3.47
C VAL A 624 0.36 -15.15 3.88
N GLY A 625 0.97 -16.11 3.19
CA GLY A 625 2.35 -16.49 3.44
C GLY A 625 2.91 -17.47 2.43
N ILE A 626 4.22 -17.66 2.52
CA ILE A 626 4.99 -18.63 1.76
C ILE A 626 5.70 -19.52 2.76
N ASP A 627 5.63 -20.82 2.57
CA ASP A 627 6.22 -21.84 3.43
C ASP A 627 7.41 -22.49 2.71
N ILE A 628 8.59 -22.38 3.33
CA ILE A 628 9.86 -22.92 2.83
C ILE A 628 10.49 -23.87 3.86
N PRO A 629 11.22 -24.91 3.43
CA PRO A 629 11.95 -25.76 4.36
C PRO A 629 13.18 -25.03 4.91
N TYR A 630 13.52 -25.27 6.18
CA TYR A 630 14.77 -24.80 6.79
C TYR A 630 15.99 -25.41 6.09
N LYS A 631 15.96 -26.73 5.94
CA LYS A 631 16.94 -27.53 5.22
C LYS A 631 16.31 -28.88 4.89
N ASN A 632 16.58 -29.41 3.71
CA ASN A 632 16.22 -30.78 3.33
C ASN A 632 17.45 -31.50 2.71
N PRO A 633 17.37 -32.81 2.42
CA PRO A 633 18.51 -33.55 1.87
C PRO A 633 19.07 -33.02 0.54
N SER A 634 18.26 -32.34 -0.26
CA SER A 634 18.65 -31.79 -1.57
C SER A 634 19.32 -30.40 -1.45
N MET A 635 19.21 -29.75 -0.29
CA MET A 635 19.78 -28.43 -0.05
C MET A 635 21.19 -28.51 0.56
N ALA A 636 22.17 -27.90 -0.12
CA ALA A 636 23.53 -27.79 0.41
C ALA A 636 23.60 -26.95 1.69
N LEU A 637 22.96 -25.78 1.66
CA LEU A 637 22.90 -24.81 2.75
C LEU A 637 21.52 -24.80 3.41
N SER A 638 21.42 -24.24 4.62
CA SER A 638 20.09 -23.91 5.16
C SER A 638 19.50 -22.77 4.35
N CYS A 639 18.18 -22.60 4.35
CA CYS A 639 17.55 -21.46 3.70
C CYS A 639 18.07 -20.12 4.26
N LEU A 640 18.56 -20.05 5.50
CA LEU A 640 19.10 -18.80 6.05
C LEU A 640 20.50 -18.45 5.56
N ASP A 641 21.23 -19.45 5.06
CA ASP A 641 22.60 -19.33 4.57
C ASP A 641 22.65 -19.31 3.02
N ASP A 642 21.58 -19.75 2.36
CA ASP A 642 21.47 -19.72 0.89
C ASP A 642 21.25 -18.27 0.41
N PRO A 643 22.12 -17.74 -0.48
CA PRO A 643 22.01 -16.36 -0.95
C PRO A 643 20.73 -16.10 -1.75
N ARG A 644 20.11 -17.12 -2.35
CA ARG A 644 18.86 -16.99 -3.14
C ARG A 644 17.66 -16.61 -2.28
N THR A 645 17.72 -16.84 -0.98
CA THR A 645 16.67 -16.50 0.00
C THR A 645 16.29 -15.02 -0.02
N ILE A 646 17.24 -14.14 -0.38
CA ILE A 646 16.96 -12.71 -0.56
C ILE A 646 15.86 -12.45 -1.60
N GLY A 647 15.70 -13.33 -2.59
CA GLY A 647 14.66 -13.26 -3.61
C GLY A 647 13.24 -13.37 -3.04
N LEU A 648 13.06 -14.03 -1.89
CA LEU A 648 11.75 -14.20 -1.26
C LEU A 648 11.16 -12.87 -0.76
N TYR A 649 12.00 -11.90 -0.42
CA TYR A 649 11.53 -10.57 -0.02
C TYR A 649 10.80 -9.84 -1.17
N ALA A 650 11.06 -10.19 -2.44
CA ALA A 650 10.36 -9.61 -3.58
C ALA A 650 8.88 -9.98 -3.66
N THR A 651 8.45 -11.03 -2.93
CA THR A 651 7.06 -11.49 -2.90
C THR A 651 6.15 -10.60 -2.05
N TRP A 652 6.74 -9.83 -1.14
CA TRP A 652 6.04 -8.96 -0.18
C TRP A 652 5.07 -9.73 0.74
N LYS A 653 5.26 -11.05 0.87
CA LYS A 653 4.52 -11.93 1.76
C LYS A 653 5.38 -12.37 2.94
N ARG A 654 4.71 -12.82 4.02
CA ARG A 654 5.42 -13.44 5.14
C ARG A 654 5.99 -14.78 4.66
N VAL A 655 7.29 -14.96 4.84
CA VAL A 655 7.95 -16.24 4.65
C VAL A 655 7.97 -16.96 5.99
N TYR A 656 7.49 -18.19 6.03
CA TYR A 656 7.53 -19.09 7.17
C TYR A 656 8.54 -20.20 6.89
N VAL A 657 9.42 -20.46 7.85
CA VAL A 657 10.40 -21.53 7.78
C VAL A 657 9.88 -22.73 8.54
N HIS A 658 9.76 -23.86 7.86
CA HIS A 658 9.32 -25.13 8.41
C HIS A 658 10.51 -26.09 8.65
N GLY A 659 10.39 -26.97 9.65
CA GLY A 659 11.43 -27.96 9.98
C GLY A 659 12.72 -27.41 10.59
N ALA A 660 12.75 -26.15 11.06
CA ALA A 660 13.92 -25.58 11.71
C ALA A 660 14.15 -26.18 13.12
N PRO A 661 15.41 -26.42 13.53
CA PRO A 661 15.70 -26.81 14.90
C PRO A 661 15.45 -25.63 15.86
N PRO A 662 14.97 -25.86 17.11
CA PRO A 662 14.57 -24.77 18.02
C PRO A 662 15.65 -23.72 18.32
N LYS A 663 16.93 -24.12 18.28
CA LYS A 663 18.06 -23.20 18.48
C LYS A 663 18.16 -22.11 17.39
N GLU A 664 17.63 -22.35 16.19
CA GLU A 664 17.68 -21.42 15.06
C GLU A 664 16.48 -20.47 15.03
N TYR A 665 15.43 -20.71 15.83
CA TYR A 665 14.20 -19.89 15.82
C TYR A 665 14.50 -18.40 16.01
N GLY A 666 15.40 -18.06 16.94
CA GLY A 666 15.82 -16.67 17.16
C GLY A 666 16.47 -16.04 15.93
N ARG A 667 17.35 -16.78 15.24
CA ARG A 667 18.02 -16.33 14.02
C ARG A 667 17.01 -16.11 12.88
N ILE A 668 16.09 -17.04 12.67
CA ILE A 668 15.03 -16.94 11.65
C ILE A 668 14.16 -15.72 11.88
N LEU A 669 13.67 -15.55 13.11
CA LEU A 669 12.80 -14.42 13.48
C LEU A 669 13.52 -13.07 13.36
N ASN A 670 14.82 -13.03 13.67
CA ASN A 670 15.62 -11.82 13.52
C ASN A 670 15.85 -11.44 12.05
N GLN A 671 15.82 -12.41 11.13
CA GLN A 671 15.78 -12.19 9.68
C GLN A 671 14.35 -11.88 9.17
N ASN A 672 13.41 -11.54 10.04
CA ASN A 672 12.05 -11.14 9.68
C ASN A 672 11.19 -12.25 9.04
N PHE A 673 11.59 -13.51 9.16
CA PHE A 673 10.77 -14.66 8.80
C PHE A 673 9.89 -15.12 9.97
N GLY A 674 8.86 -15.89 9.67
CA GLY A 674 8.07 -16.66 10.63
C GLY A 674 8.61 -18.08 10.76
N VAL A 675 8.13 -18.81 11.76
CA VAL A 675 8.58 -20.18 12.05
C VAL A 675 7.38 -21.07 12.32
N PHE A 676 7.35 -22.25 11.69
CA PHE A 676 6.55 -23.37 12.18
C PHE A 676 7.30 -23.99 13.35
N ALA A 677 6.78 -23.76 14.55
CA ALA A 677 7.46 -24.06 15.79
C ALA A 677 6.72 -25.14 16.58
N HIS A 678 7.47 -26.06 17.18
CA HIS A 678 6.89 -27.01 18.14
C HIS A 678 6.70 -26.40 19.54
N GLY A 679 7.38 -25.30 19.84
CA GLY A 679 7.38 -24.64 21.15
C GLY A 679 8.36 -23.47 21.18
N TYR A 680 8.75 -23.02 22.37
CA TYR A 680 9.77 -21.98 22.53
C TYR A 680 11.20 -22.53 22.49
N SER A 681 11.41 -23.77 22.94
CA SER A 681 12.69 -24.47 22.90
C SER A 681 12.49 -25.99 22.99
N ALA A 682 13.59 -26.75 23.07
CA ALA A 682 13.55 -28.18 23.32
C ALA A 682 13.07 -28.57 24.74
N VAL A 683 12.86 -27.62 25.66
CA VAL A 683 12.37 -27.89 27.02
C VAL A 683 11.09 -27.11 27.32
N HIS A 684 10.95 -25.91 26.75
CA HIS A 684 9.78 -25.06 26.94
C HIS A 684 8.83 -25.17 25.74
N ASP A 685 7.72 -25.88 25.91
CA ASP A 685 6.64 -25.94 24.92
C ASP A 685 5.63 -24.80 25.11
N PHE A 686 4.57 -24.77 24.28
CA PHE A 686 3.58 -23.70 24.34
C PHE A 686 2.75 -23.68 25.64
N SER A 687 2.66 -24.79 26.37
CA SER A 687 2.02 -24.83 27.69
C SER A 687 2.78 -24.01 28.73
N ASN A 688 4.07 -23.74 28.49
CA ASN A 688 4.90 -22.89 29.33
C ASN A 688 4.69 -21.38 29.08
N LYS A 689 3.70 -20.95 28.29
CA LYS A 689 3.45 -19.52 28.07
C LYS A 689 3.35 -18.76 29.40
N PRO A 690 4.15 -17.70 29.60
CA PRO A 690 4.02 -16.90 30.80
C PRO A 690 2.66 -16.18 30.83
N ARG A 691 2.01 -16.21 32.00
CA ARG A 691 0.72 -15.52 32.19
C ARG A 691 0.87 -14.04 31.88
N ASN A 692 -0.11 -13.49 31.17
CA ASN A 692 -0.22 -12.04 30.95
C ASN A 692 0.98 -11.38 30.23
N PHE A 693 1.83 -12.17 29.57
CA PHE A 693 3.05 -11.72 28.92
C PHE A 693 2.82 -11.29 27.47
N HIS A 694 3.29 -10.09 27.14
CA HIS A 694 3.30 -9.55 25.80
C HIS A 694 4.75 -9.21 25.42
N TRP A 695 5.33 -10.01 24.54
CA TRP A 695 6.77 -9.98 24.26
C TRP A 695 7.27 -8.63 23.71
N PRO A 696 6.55 -7.86 22.85
CA PRO A 696 7.00 -6.54 22.42
C PRO A 696 7.08 -5.58 23.61
N THR A 697 6.06 -5.56 24.46
CA THR A 697 6.03 -4.75 25.68
C THR A 697 7.20 -5.07 26.58
N TYR A 698 7.52 -6.34 26.75
CA TYR A 698 8.67 -6.78 27.52
C TYR A 698 10.00 -6.24 26.94
N LEU A 699 10.18 -6.26 25.62
CA LEU A 699 11.39 -5.73 24.99
C LEU A 699 11.54 -4.21 25.12
N PHE A 700 10.45 -3.44 25.07
CA PHE A 700 10.50 -1.99 25.34
C PHE A 700 10.79 -1.69 26.82
N LEU A 701 10.25 -2.50 27.73
CA LEU A 701 10.58 -2.43 29.15
C LEU A 701 11.97 -2.96 29.47
N HIS A 702 12.61 -3.76 28.62
CA HIS A 702 13.92 -4.35 28.89
C HIS A 702 14.80 -4.27 27.64
N PRO A 703 15.27 -3.05 27.27
CA PRO A 703 16.03 -2.85 26.04
C PRO A 703 17.39 -3.58 26.05
N ASP A 704 17.89 -3.98 27.21
CA ASP A 704 19.05 -4.87 27.37
C ASP A 704 18.81 -6.25 26.74
N VAL A 705 17.60 -6.80 26.85
CA VAL A 705 17.21 -8.08 26.23
C VAL A 705 17.25 -7.97 24.70
N ALA A 706 16.75 -6.84 24.17
CA ALA A 706 16.82 -6.58 22.73
C ALA A 706 18.27 -6.43 22.26
N LYS A 707 19.12 -5.71 23.02
CA LYS A 707 20.56 -5.56 22.74
C LYS A 707 21.33 -6.89 22.79
N ALA A 708 20.86 -7.86 23.58
CA ALA A 708 21.41 -9.22 23.62
C ALA A 708 21.00 -10.09 22.41
N GLY A 709 20.35 -9.53 21.38
CA GLY A 709 19.94 -10.25 20.18
C GLY A 709 18.64 -11.06 20.32
N LEU A 710 17.92 -10.89 21.44
CA LEU A 710 16.69 -11.61 21.76
C LEU A 710 15.42 -10.82 21.39
N ALA A 711 15.54 -9.91 20.42
CA ALA A 711 14.48 -9.00 19.98
C ALA A 711 13.42 -9.69 19.09
N ASN A 712 12.85 -10.79 19.57
CA ASN A 712 11.87 -11.63 18.86
C ASN A 712 10.98 -12.40 19.86
N PRO A 713 9.82 -12.96 19.44
CA PRO A 713 8.87 -13.59 20.37
C PRO A 713 9.46 -14.77 21.15
N VAL A 714 10.30 -15.60 20.53
CA VAL A 714 10.91 -16.76 21.20
C VAL A 714 11.96 -16.30 22.21
N GLY A 715 12.91 -15.46 21.78
CA GLY A 715 14.00 -14.95 22.63
C GLY A 715 13.49 -14.19 23.85
N ALA A 716 12.53 -13.29 23.68
CA ALA A 716 11.92 -12.54 24.77
C ALA A 716 11.19 -13.46 25.76
N THR A 717 10.44 -14.46 25.25
CA THR A 717 9.71 -15.40 26.10
C THR A 717 10.66 -16.30 26.88
N LEU A 718 11.69 -16.85 26.23
CA LEU A 718 12.72 -17.66 26.91
C LEU A 718 13.48 -16.86 27.95
N HIS A 719 13.88 -15.63 27.63
CA HIS A 719 14.54 -14.75 28.60
C HIS A 719 13.68 -14.56 29.85
N TYR A 720 12.37 -14.30 29.68
CA TYR A 720 11.47 -14.17 30.82
C TYR A 720 11.32 -15.47 31.63
N LEU A 721 11.13 -16.60 30.95
CA LEU A 721 10.96 -17.91 31.59
C LEU A 721 12.19 -18.34 32.39
N ILE A 722 13.40 -18.08 31.87
CA ILE A 722 14.65 -18.53 32.48
C ILE A 722 15.12 -17.56 33.57
N TYR A 723 15.05 -16.25 33.29
CA TYR A 723 15.64 -15.19 34.14
C TYR A 723 14.59 -14.20 34.63
N GLY A 724 13.84 -13.59 33.70
CA GLY A 724 13.04 -12.40 33.98
C GLY A 724 11.99 -12.57 35.09
N ALA A 725 11.37 -13.75 35.20
CA ALA A 725 10.42 -14.03 36.28
C ALA A 725 11.08 -14.05 37.66
N LYS A 726 12.28 -14.65 37.79
CA LYS A 726 13.04 -14.71 39.04
C LYS A 726 13.59 -13.34 39.45
N GLU A 727 13.94 -12.53 38.45
CA GLU A 727 14.42 -11.16 38.63
C GLU A 727 13.30 -10.14 38.91
N GLY A 728 12.02 -10.55 38.87
CA GLY A 728 10.89 -9.64 39.07
C GLY A 728 10.72 -8.60 37.95
N ARG A 729 11.19 -8.89 36.74
CA ARG A 729 11.14 -7.95 35.61
C ARG A 729 9.70 -7.65 35.20
N ALA A 730 9.36 -6.37 35.11
CA ALA A 730 8.04 -5.91 34.68
C ALA A 730 7.67 -6.42 33.28
N THR A 731 6.43 -6.87 33.10
CA THR A 731 5.92 -7.43 31.83
C THR A 731 4.84 -6.58 31.16
N ARG A 732 4.43 -5.49 31.82
CA ARG A 732 3.35 -4.58 31.40
C ARG A 732 3.73 -3.14 31.69
N TYR A 733 3.21 -2.24 30.86
CA TYR A 733 3.29 -0.81 31.14
C TYR A 733 2.42 -0.47 32.36
N SER A 734 2.88 0.49 33.17
CA SER A 734 2.09 1.10 34.26
C SER A 734 1.59 2.51 33.90
N ALA A 735 1.56 2.83 32.60
CA ALA A 735 1.00 4.08 32.12
C ALA A 735 -0.51 4.18 32.44
N PRO A 736 -1.00 5.35 32.90
CA PRO A 736 -2.42 5.61 33.14
C PRO A 736 -3.28 5.33 31.91
N ALA A 737 -4.57 5.04 32.12
CA ALA A 737 -5.50 4.75 31.03
C ALA A 737 -5.71 5.95 30.09
N ASP A 738 -5.61 7.17 30.61
CA ASP A 738 -5.69 8.44 29.88
C ASP A 738 -4.32 8.91 29.33
N PHE A 739 -3.29 8.07 29.36
CA PHE A 739 -1.96 8.43 28.91
C PHE A 739 -1.89 8.63 27.39
N LEU A 740 -1.69 9.87 26.95
CA LEU A 740 -1.43 10.23 25.57
C LEU A 740 0.06 10.50 25.37
N HIS A 741 0.74 9.63 24.60
CA HIS A 741 2.20 9.72 24.42
C HIS A 741 2.63 11.07 23.84
N GLY A 742 1.88 11.63 22.88
CA GLY A 742 2.17 12.95 22.30
C GLY A 742 2.15 14.05 23.36
N THR A 743 1.11 14.08 24.21
CA THR A 743 1.01 15.04 25.33
C THR A 743 2.13 14.86 26.34
N TYR A 744 2.50 13.62 26.66
CA TYR A 744 3.61 13.33 27.56
C TYR A 744 4.94 13.85 27.00
N LEU A 745 5.21 13.68 25.70
CA LEU A 745 6.41 14.20 25.05
C LEU A 745 6.42 15.74 24.98
N ASP A 746 5.28 16.37 24.67
CA ASP A 746 5.16 17.84 24.64
C ASP A 746 5.48 18.48 26.01
N LEU A 747 5.03 17.84 27.09
CA LEU A 747 5.25 18.32 28.46
C LEU A 747 6.66 17.98 29.00
N ASN A 748 7.41 17.12 28.30
CA ASN A 748 8.75 16.68 28.69
C ASN A 748 9.70 16.68 27.49
N PRO A 749 10.01 17.86 26.92
CA PRO A 749 10.68 17.97 25.62
C PRO A 749 12.04 17.24 25.55
N GLY A 750 12.82 17.22 26.64
CA GLY A 750 14.12 16.53 26.69
C GLY A 750 14.06 15.00 26.54
N LEU A 751 12.88 14.38 26.60
CA LEU A 751 12.74 12.95 26.31
C LEU A 751 13.03 12.61 24.84
N ARG A 752 12.76 13.54 23.92
CA ARG A 752 13.06 13.36 22.50
C ARG A 752 14.56 13.29 22.26
N ASP A 753 15.34 14.09 23.00
CA ASP A 753 16.80 14.07 22.98
C ASP A 753 17.36 12.74 23.51
N ALA A 754 16.66 12.10 24.45
CA ALA A 754 16.98 10.77 24.97
C ALA A 754 16.47 9.61 24.08
N GLY A 755 15.91 9.92 22.91
CA GLY A 755 15.44 8.92 21.94
C GLY A 755 14.09 8.30 22.22
N ILE A 756 13.28 8.97 23.04
CA ILE A 756 11.92 8.55 23.38
C ILE A 756 10.98 9.39 22.53
N GLY A 757 10.31 8.75 21.56
CA GLY A 757 9.50 9.46 20.58
C GLY A 757 8.25 8.72 20.11
N GLY A 758 8.18 7.40 20.33
CA GLY A 758 7.02 6.59 19.98
C GLY A 758 6.18 6.22 21.20
N GLU A 759 5.01 5.61 20.93
CA GLU A 759 4.07 5.23 21.97
C GLU A 759 4.66 4.23 22.97
N HIS A 760 5.36 3.21 22.49
CA HIS A 760 5.89 2.15 23.33
C HIS A 760 7.12 2.62 24.12
N SER A 761 8.02 3.37 23.48
CA SER A 761 9.16 3.99 24.18
C SER A 761 8.68 4.98 25.26
N ALA A 762 7.64 5.79 24.99
CA ALA A 762 7.06 6.71 25.97
C ALA A 762 6.40 5.97 27.16
N LYS A 763 5.57 4.96 26.89
CA LYS A 763 4.94 4.13 27.93
C LYS A 763 5.97 3.37 28.77
N ALA A 764 7.04 2.86 28.15
CA ALA A 764 8.13 2.20 28.85
C ALA A 764 8.90 3.18 29.75
N HIS A 765 9.20 4.39 29.26
CA HIS A 765 9.84 5.43 30.06
C HIS A 765 8.97 5.84 31.25
N TRP A 766 7.68 6.10 31.02
CA TRP A 766 6.75 6.39 32.11
C TRP A 766 6.79 5.30 33.19
N THR A 767 6.69 4.04 32.75
CA THR A 767 6.67 2.87 33.64
C THR A 767 7.94 2.76 34.49
N LYS A 768 9.09 3.09 33.91
CA LYS A 768 10.39 2.94 34.58
C LYS A 768 10.80 4.14 35.42
N TYR A 769 10.46 5.35 34.98
CA TYR A 769 11.05 6.58 35.51
C TYR A 769 9.99 7.65 35.69
N GLY A 770 9.17 7.91 34.67
CA GLY A 770 8.27 9.07 34.64
C GLY A 770 7.31 9.16 35.83
N ALA A 771 6.78 8.02 36.29
CA ALA A 771 5.92 7.98 37.48
C ALA A 771 6.67 8.36 38.78
N MET A 772 7.89 7.83 38.99
CA MET A 772 8.70 8.14 40.17
C MET A 772 9.24 9.57 40.15
N GLU A 773 9.53 10.08 38.96
CA GLU A 773 10.00 11.44 38.73
C GLU A 773 8.87 12.49 38.75
N ASN A 774 7.60 12.07 38.98
CA ASN A 774 6.42 12.95 38.94
C ASN A 774 6.30 13.77 37.65
N ARG A 775 6.70 13.20 36.50
CA ARG A 775 6.60 13.90 35.21
C ARG A 775 5.15 14.17 34.85
N ARG A 776 4.89 15.31 34.22
CA ARG A 776 3.54 15.64 33.73
C ARG A 776 3.24 14.84 32.47
N TYR A 777 2.06 14.23 32.41
CA TYR A 777 1.58 13.49 31.23
C TYR A 777 0.22 13.98 30.71
N ARG A 778 -0.41 14.90 31.44
CA ARG A 778 -1.69 15.54 31.11
C ARG A 778 -1.56 17.06 31.27
N ARG A 779 -2.24 17.80 30.38
CA ARG A 779 -2.20 19.26 30.34
C ARG A 779 -2.92 19.88 31.54
#